data_AF-A0A953TPU3-F1
#
_entry.id   AF-A0A953TPU3-F1
#
_cell.length_a   1.000
_cell.length_b   1.000
_cell.length_c   1.000
_cell.angle_alpha   90.00
_cell.angle_beta   90.00
_cell.angle_gamma   90.00
#
_symmetry.space_group_name_H-M   'P 1'
#
loop_
_entity.id
_entity.type
_entity.pdbx_description
1 polymer ?
#
loop_
_entity_poly.entity_id
_entity_poly.type
_entity_poly.pdbx_seq_one_letter_code
_entity_poly.pdbx_strand_id
1 'polypeptide(L)'
;MTKEHPFYVGRGTFKTVEALKEGDSVFAWDGQWLAEQRIISLRRVEARVQVFNLQTDHPNTFFAGRIAVHNKGGCFPTGTKIATPKGQVAIESLASGDQVLAVTGDGLTVQTTVKTIFVSKGTMVRIETSGGTLVTTAEHPVSLKEGMFKQAGDLHPGDRIVKWKNGRLIAKTVRKVLFTEDEGLVFDLQVGQPHTYVAEDIVVHNKGGGCFPKGTPIRTLQGQTLIEKLSPGDPVLAVDPEGWIIRTRVDKIFITRSLVLSIDTVHGLLRTKTDHPLGLPGGDFVPAGQLRPGQKVLVWKDGGRHSATVLRTALEEKEQEVYNLSVGWPNTFLAGDFVTHNKGGSSGRSSSSSSRGSSSGEDSIFGFIAAVGAISVFALILFIWARAKSQEKKENLDFVYDRNKISPKAGKTEKLLAFLSQQDSSMAPEDLRKLTESTFRKLQECWQARSYSPMQPLMMADLFAQHTAQLQGLVRNHEINRIENLKVEQVDLVNVRYTEKPGQREFTALITASARDYYVDDRTGKFLRGDEAPSRFQEFWTFHRLVDRWLLREIEQAGESDILKDDNFVEMLTDDTLRGIYGEVTEKKGEAGPWLEKEAEKKATRIERMLNFLVQTDKLWNRNHMLERARQVFLSVYLARESGDLSHVPVADLFPAIAESLRAQIRQWQGQGLKVEYRNLCVRKAELILVRNFADRAKDEFTVRISAHAQRIIHKGDQIRSEQEYVTPFEEYWTFDRLEEQWKLKEVLPPALGKKKLAEENVDEDSSQSQLQWYYRQARGR
;
A
#
# COMPACT_ATOMS: atom_id res chain seq x y z
N MET A 1 -16.83 -25.60 12.34
CA MET A 1 -15.87 -25.43 11.23
C MET A 1 -16.56 -24.60 10.15
N THR A 2 -15.83 -23.81 9.37
CA THR A 2 -16.43 -22.94 8.34
C THR A 2 -16.82 -23.72 7.09
N LYS A 3 -17.65 -23.13 6.22
CA LYS A 3 -18.25 -23.82 5.06
C LYS A 3 -17.18 -24.31 4.07
N GLU A 4 -16.20 -23.47 3.88
CA GLU A 4 -15.11 -23.54 2.92
C GLU A 4 -13.86 -24.27 3.46
N HIS A 5 -13.93 -24.85 4.66
CA HIS A 5 -12.81 -25.59 5.27
C HIS A 5 -12.78 -27.05 4.78
N PRO A 6 -11.71 -27.53 4.13
CA PRO A 6 -11.59 -28.90 3.62
C PRO A 6 -11.41 -29.96 4.72
N PHE A 7 -12.11 -31.09 4.58
CA PHE A 7 -12.06 -32.29 5.42
C PHE A 7 -11.49 -33.46 4.62
N TYR A 8 -10.66 -34.29 5.25
CA TYR A 8 -10.11 -35.48 4.61
C TYR A 8 -11.17 -36.58 4.48
N VAL A 9 -11.42 -37.03 3.25
CA VAL A 9 -12.39 -38.10 2.93
C VAL A 9 -11.73 -39.39 2.44
N GLY A 10 -10.41 -39.51 2.66
CA GLY A 10 -9.61 -40.67 2.29
C GLY A 10 -8.93 -40.54 0.93
N ARG A 11 -7.99 -41.45 0.64
CA ARG A 11 -7.27 -41.58 -0.66
C ARG A 11 -6.68 -40.26 -1.20
N GLY A 12 -6.17 -39.39 -0.32
CA GLY A 12 -5.61 -38.09 -0.70
C GLY A 12 -6.64 -37.04 -1.18
N THR A 13 -7.94 -37.26 -0.95
CA THR A 13 -9.02 -36.36 -1.36
C THR A 13 -9.58 -35.58 -0.17
N PHE A 14 -9.85 -34.29 -0.39
CA PHE A 14 -10.41 -33.39 0.61
C PHE A 14 -11.68 -32.68 0.10
N LYS A 15 -12.75 -32.66 0.91
CA LYS A 15 -14.01 -31.96 0.61
C LYS A 15 -14.31 -30.89 1.65
N THR A 16 -14.72 -29.71 1.22
CA THR A 16 -15.23 -28.66 2.11
C THR A 16 -16.58 -29.03 2.77
N VAL A 17 -16.92 -28.41 3.90
CA VAL A 17 -18.20 -28.65 4.62
C VAL A 17 -19.42 -28.42 3.71
N GLU A 18 -19.35 -27.44 2.82
CA GLU A 18 -20.40 -27.16 1.81
C GLU A 18 -20.52 -28.22 0.69
N ALA A 19 -19.54 -29.11 0.56
CA ALA A 19 -19.51 -30.21 -0.39
C ALA A 19 -19.73 -31.59 0.26
N LEU A 20 -19.82 -31.64 1.59
CA LEU A 20 -20.16 -32.84 2.37
C LEU A 20 -21.68 -32.98 2.54
N LYS A 21 -22.14 -34.23 2.69
CA LYS A 21 -23.53 -34.57 2.99
C LYS A 21 -23.63 -35.51 4.18
N GLU A 22 -24.81 -35.60 4.80
CA GLU A 22 -25.09 -36.65 5.77
C GLU A 22 -24.95 -38.03 5.10
N GLY A 23 -24.27 -38.96 5.77
CA GLY A 23 -23.86 -40.25 5.21
C GLY A 23 -22.50 -40.27 4.50
N ASP A 24 -21.90 -39.13 4.13
CA ASP A 24 -20.50 -39.10 3.65
C ASP A 24 -19.54 -39.55 4.77
N SER A 25 -18.41 -40.15 4.39
CA SER A 25 -17.34 -40.53 5.31
C SER A 25 -16.24 -39.46 5.37
N VAL A 26 -15.78 -39.15 6.59
CA VAL A 26 -14.59 -38.34 6.87
C VAL A 26 -13.63 -39.12 7.76
N PHE A 27 -12.34 -38.81 7.70
CA PHE A 27 -11.33 -39.51 8.50
C PHE A 27 -11.00 -38.72 9.77
N ALA A 28 -10.92 -39.43 10.90
CA ALA A 28 -10.64 -38.88 12.21
C ALA A 28 -9.65 -39.74 12.98
N TRP A 29 -8.88 -39.12 13.87
CA TRP A 29 -7.98 -39.80 14.80
C TRP A 29 -8.78 -40.40 15.96
N ASP A 30 -8.76 -41.72 16.12
CA ASP A 30 -9.49 -42.41 17.19
C ASP A 30 -8.74 -42.37 18.54
N GLY A 31 -7.43 -42.17 18.50
CA GLY A 31 -6.51 -42.23 19.63
C GLY A 31 -5.23 -43.00 19.31
N GLN A 32 -5.28 -43.93 18.35
CA GLN A 32 -4.15 -44.77 17.94
C GLN A 32 -3.92 -44.75 16.42
N TRP A 33 -4.97 -44.60 15.62
CA TRP A 33 -4.90 -44.59 14.16
C TRP A 33 -5.90 -43.59 13.55
N LEU A 34 -5.77 -43.40 12.24
CA LEU A 34 -6.74 -42.67 11.44
C LEU A 34 -7.86 -43.62 11.00
N ALA A 35 -9.06 -43.42 11.52
CA ALA A 35 -10.24 -44.25 11.25
C ALA A 35 -11.28 -43.50 10.40
N GLU A 36 -12.01 -44.24 9.56
CA GLU A 36 -13.15 -43.72 8.81
C GLU A 36 -14.35 -43.51 9.74
N GLN A 37 -15.00 -42.36 9.66
CA GLN A 37 -16.16 -41.98 10.47
C GLN A 37 -17.27 -41.46 9.55
N ARG A 38 -18.49 -42.00 9.66
CA ARG A 38 -19.64 -41.51 8.91
C ARG A 38 -20.24 -40.26 9.55
N ILE A 39 -20.58 -39.29 8.71
CA ILE A 39 -21.29 -38.08 9.13
C ILE A 39 -22.75 -38.44 9.44
N ILE A 40 -23.10 -38.47 10.72
CA ILE A 40 -24.47 -38.78 11.20
C ILE A 40 -25.41 -37.57 11.07
N SER A 41 -24.90 -36.34 11.23
CA SER A 41 -25.69 -35.12 11.02
C SER A 41 -24.83 -33.92 10.64
N LEU A 42 -25.32 -33.02 9.78
CA LEU A 42 -24.71 -31.72 9.44
C LEU A 42 -25.67 -30.58 9.80
N ARG A 43 -25.49 -30.02 10.99
CA ARG A 43 -26.29 -28.87 11.45
C ARG A 43 -25.52 -27.57 11.25
N ARG A 44 -26.10 -26.65 10.47
CA ARG A 44 -25.62 -25.27 10.37
C ARG A 44 -25.87 -24.57 11.71
N VAL A 45 -24.81 -24.07 12.33
CA VAL A 45 -24.91 -23.23 13.53
C VAL A 45 -25.14 -21.79 13.07
N GLU A 46 -26.35 -21.27 13.29
CA GLU A 46 -26.73 -19.90 12.94
C GLU A 46 -26.39 -18.91 14.07
N ALA A 47 -25.16 -19.00 14.57
CA ALA A 47 -24.59 -18.10 15.55
C ALA A 47 -23.18 -17.66 15.07
N ARG A 48 -22.82 -16.38 15.27
CA ARG A 48 -21.47 -15.88 15.01
C ARG A 48 -20.52 -16.44 16.08
N VAL A 49 -19.73 -17.45 15.71
CA VAL A 49 -18.72 -18.08 16.58
C VAL A 49 -17.33 -17.72 16.05
N GLN A 50 -16.42 -17.33 16.95
CA GLN A 50 -15.01 -17.09 16.58
C GLN A 50 -14.39 -18.39 16.06
N VAL A 51 -13.83 -18.33 14.85
CA VAL A 51 -13.18 -19.47 14.18
C VAL A 51 -11.70 -19.18 14.00
N PHE A 52 -10.88 -20.22 14.14
CA PHE A 52 -9.44 -20.16 13.99
C PHE A 52 -9.04 -20.99 12.76
N ASN A 53 -8.17 -20.45 11.92
CA ASN A 53 -7.60 -21.18 10.80
C ASN A 53 -6.14 -21.53 11.11
N LEU A 54 -5.83 -22.82 11.18
CA LEU A 54 -4.45 -23.29 11.37
C LEU A 54 -3.84 -23.54 9.99
N GLN A 55 -2.67 -22.96 9.73
CA GLN A 55 -1.86 -23.29 8.55
C GLN A 55 -0.72 -24.20 8.99
N THR A 56 -0.74 -25.46 8.55
CA THR A 56 0.36 -26.42 8.74
C THR A 56 1.17 -26.65 7.47
N ASP A 57 2.44 -27.06 7.60
CA ASP A 57 3.28 -27.50 6.48
C ASP A 57 2.79 -28.84 5.87
N HIS A 58 3.34 -29.25 4.72
CA HIS A 58 3.03 -30.51 4.04
C HIS A 58 2.94 -31.70 5.03
N PRO A 59 1.84 -32.48 5.05
CA PRO A 59 0.79 -32.60 4.02
C PRO A 59 -0.32 -31.54 4.12
N ASN A 60 -0.07 -30.40 4.78
CA ASN A 60 -1.00 -29.28 5.02
C ASN A 60 -2.32 -29.74 5.67
N THR A 61 -2.30 -30.95 6.24
CA THR A 61 -3.41 -31.67 6.86
C THR A 61 -3.17 -31.72 8.36
N PHE A 62 -4.18 -31.45 9.15
CA PHE A 62 -4.10 -31.43 10.61
C PHE A 62 -5.41 -31.88 11.24
N PHE A 63 -5.41 -32.19 12.53
CA PHE A 63 -6.61 -32.60 13.25
C PHE A 63 -7.28 -31.40 13.94
N ALA A 64 -8.47 -31.03 13.49
CA ALA A 64 -9.34 -30.11 14.21
C ALA A 64 -10.21 -30.91 15.19
N GLY A 65 -9.88 -30.83 16.48
CA GLY A 65 -10.43 -31.71 17.50
C GLY A 65 -9.92 -33.14 17.32
N ARG A 66 -10.60 -33.93 16.48
CA ARG A 66 -10.14 -35.25 16.03
C ARG A 66 -10.26 -35.46 14.52
N ILE A 67 -10.89 -34.55 13.78
CA ILE A 67 -11.20 -34.75 12.35
C ILE A 67 -10.07 -34.17 11.50
N ALA A 68 -9.61 -34.92 10.50
CA ALA A 68 -8.55 -34.46 9.60
C ALA A 68 -9.09 -33.40 8.62
N VAL A 69 -8.42 -32.25 8.56
CA VAL A 69 -8.78 -31.06 7.77
C VAL A 69 -7.53 -30.41 7.16
N HIS A 70 -7.66 -29.50 6.19
CA HIS A 70 -6.52 -29.02 5.37
C HIS A 70 -6.58 -27.52 4.97
N ASN A 71 -5.42 -26.90 4.68
CA ASN A 71 -5.31 -25.52 4.15
C ASN A 71 -5.92 -25.34 2.73
N LYS A 72 -6.35 -24.13 2.32
CA LYS A 72 -6.93 -23.84 0.98
C LYS A 72 -5.90 -23.27 -0.04
N GLY A 73 -6.00 -23.70 -1.30
CA GLY A 73 -5.23 -23.21 -2.47
C GLY A 73 -6.14 -22.68 -3.59
N GLY A 74 -5.61 -22.50 -4.81
CA GLY A 74 -6.34 -21.94 -5.97
C GLY A 74 -6.71 -23.00 -7.01
N CYS A 75 -7.89 -22.89 -7.65
CA CYS A 75 -8.64 -24.04 -8.16
C CYS A 75 -9.10 -23.94 -9.64
N PHE A 76 -9.66 -25.04 -10.16
CA PHE A 76 -10.25 -25.20 -11.50
C PHE A 76 -11.66 -25.79 -11.42
N PRO A 77 -12.63 -25.40 -12.27
CA PRO A 77 -13.99 -25.96 -12.22
C PRO A 77 -14.06 -27.44 -12.62
N THR A 78 -15.13 -28.11 -12.17
CA THR A 78 -15.57 -29.42 -12.69
C THR A 78 -15.52 -29.47 -14.21
N GLY A 79 -15.04 -30.58 -14.77
CA GLY A 79 -14.98 -30.84 -16.20
C GLY A 79 -13.65 -30.46 -16.84
N THR A 80 -12.82 -29.64 -16.15
CA THR A 80 -11.51 -29.17 -16.62
C THR A 80 -10.61 -30.33 -17.04
N LYS A 81 -10.05 -30.28 -18.25
CA LYS A 81 -9.24 -31.34 -18.84
C LYS A 81 -7.77 -31.24 -18.42
N ILE A 82 -7.33 -32.22 -17.65
CA ILE A 82 -5.94 -32.38 -17.20
C ILE A 82 -5.24 -33.37 -18.11
N ALA A 83 -4.06 -33.03 -18.61
CA ALA A 83 -3.31 -33.93 -19.48
C ALA A 83 -2.65 -35.06 -18.67
N THR A 84 -2.87 -36.31 -19.08
CA THR A 84 -2.23 -37.51 -18.50
C THR A 84 -1.43 -38.25 -19.59
N PRO A 85 -0.54 -39.19 -19.23
CA PRO A 85 0.14 -40.05 -20.20
C PRO A 85 -0.81 -40.86 -21.10
N LYS A 86 -2.06 -41.06 -20.69
CA LYS A 86 -3.09 -41.81 -21.43
C LYS A 86 -4.07 -40.91 -22.22
N GLY A 87 -3.84 -39.59 -22.24
CA GLY A 87 -4.74 -38.60 -22.83
C GLY A 87 -5.29 -37.61 -21.80
N GLN A 88 -6.19 -36.72 -22.22
CA GLN A 88 -6.85 -35.79 -21.30
C GLN A 88 -7.92 -36.49 -20.46
N VAL A 89 -7.93 -36.21 -19.16
CA VAL A 89 -8.89 -36.74 -18.16
C VAL A 89 -9.55 -35.57 -17.46
N ALA A 90 -10.81 -35.71 -17.03
CA ALA A 90 -11.49 -34.65 -16.29
C ALA A 90 -10.94 -34.56 -14.86
N ILE A 91 -10.79 -33.34 -14.33
CA ILE A 91 -10.17 -33.11 -13.02
C ILE A 91 -10.89 -33.85 -11.87
N GLU A 92 -12.21 -33.95 -11.94
CA GLU A 92 -13.07 -34.62 -10.96
C GLU A 92 -12.94 -36.16 -10.98
N SER A 93 -12.32 -36.73 -12.02
CA SER A 93 -12.09 -38.18 -12.15
C SER A 93 -10.66 -38.61 -11.81
N LEU A 94 -9.79 -37.67 -11.40
CA LEU A 94 -8.45 -37.98 -10.90
C LEU A 94 -8.48 -38.34 -9.40
N ALA A 95 -7.50 -39.14 -8.97
CA ALA A 95 -7.24 -39.50 -7.59
C ALA A 95 -5.75 -39.31 -7.22
N SER A 96 -5.45 -39.27 -5.93
CA SER A 96 -4.04 -39.32 -5.47
C SER A 96 -3.38 -40.62 -5.94
N GLY A 97 -2.22 -40.50 -6.56
CA GLY A 97 -1.49 -41.61 -7.19
C GLY A 97 -1.57 -41.62 -8.73
N ASP A 98 -2.53 -40.91 -9.32
CA ASP A 98 -2.63 -40.81 -10.79
C ASP A 98 -1.46 -40.04 -11.39
N GLN A 99 -1.06 -40.42 -12.61
CA GLN A 99 0.00 -39.75 -13.35
C GLN A 99 -0.58 -38.66 -14.25
N VAL A 100 -0.04 -37.45 -14.14
CA VAL A 100 -0.35 -36.29 -14.99
C VAL A 100 0.91 -35.80 -15.70
N LEU A 101 0.72 -35.04 -16.78
CA LEU A 101 1.83 -34.42 -17.52
C LEU A 101 2.19 -33.07 -16.90
N ALA A 102 3.48 -32.91 -16.63
CA ALA A 102 4.10 -31.72 -16.08
C ALA A 102 5.14 -31.15 -17.06
N VAL A 103 5.53 -29.90 -16.85
CA VAL A 103 6.48 -29.19 -17.72
C VAL A 103 7.61 -28.60 -16.86
N THR A 104 8.81 -29.10 -17.11
CA THR A 104 10.05 -28.64 -16.44
C THR A 104 10.44 -27.21 -16.85
N GLY A 105 11.35 -26.57 -16.10
CA GLY A 105 11.75 -25.18 -16.35
C GLY A 105 12.49 -24.94 -17.66
N ASP A 106 13.12 -25.98 -18.21
CA ASP A 106 13.73 -26.04 -19.55
C ASP A 106 12.71 -26.44 -20.66
N GLY A 107 11.46 -26.71 -20.28
CA GLY A 107 10.35 -26.91 -21.20
C GLY A 107 10.08 -28.35 -21.62
N LEU A 108 10.78 -29.34 -21.05
CA LEU A 108 10.53 -30.76 -21.30
C LEU A 108 9.22 -31.21 -20.64
N THR A 109 8.44 -32.00 -21.38
CA THR A 109 7.25 -32.67 -20.82
C THR A 109 7.68 -33.92 -20.07
N VAL A 110 7.33 -34.00 -18.79
CA VAL A 110 7.62 -35.15 -17.91
C VAL A 110 6.33 -35.67 -17.28
N GLN A 111 6.38 -36.87 -16.69
CA GLN A 111 5.27 -37.38 -15.89
C GLN A 111 5.51 -37.01 -14.42
N THR A 112 4.43 -36.65 -13.72
CA THR A 112 4.45 -36.52 -12.27
C THR A 112 3.17 -37.08 -11.67
N THR A 113 3.17 -37.31 -10.37
CA THR A 113 2.06 -37.94 -9.66
C THR A 113 1.20 -36.90 -8.95
N VAL A 114 -0.12 -37.00 -9.06
CA VAL A 114 -1.06 -36.26 -8.20
C VAL A 114 -0.85 -36.74 -6.76
N LYS A 115 -0.46 -35.82 -5.87
CA LYS A 115 -0.22 -36.08 -4.45
C LYS A 115 -1.46 -35.85 -3.60
N THR A 116 -2.29 -34.87 -3.96
CA THR A 116 -3.47 -34.49 -3.17
C THR A 116 -4.47 -33.73 -4.04
N ILE A 117 -5.76 -33.89 -3.74
CA ILE A 117 -6.87 -33.23 -4.45
C ILE A 117 -7.79 -32.54 -3.44
N PHE A 118 -8.09 -31.26 -3.69
CA PHE A 118 -9.04 -30.46 -2.91
C PHE A 118 -10.30 -30.18 -3.70
N VAL A 119 -11.45 -30.16 -3.03
CA VAL A 119 -12.75 -29.83 -3.63
C VAL A 119 -13.47 -28.77 -2.77
N SER A 120 -13.73 -27.60 -3.36
CA SER A 120 -14.41 -26.48 -2.71
C SER A 120 -15.40 -25.80 -3.67
N LYS A 121 -16.09 -24.75 -3.23
CA LYS A 121 -16.73 -23.79 -4.16
C LYS A 121 -15.93 -22.49 -4.28
N GLY A 122 -16.16 -21.80 -5.40
CA GLY A 122 -15.61 -20.46 -5.64
C GLY A 122 -16.05 -19.85 -6.97
N THR A 123 -15.87 -18.53 -7.07
CA THR A 123 -16.02 -17.72 -8.29
C THR A 123 -14.86 -17.94 -9.25
N MET A 124 -15.10 -17.76 -10.55
CA MET A 124 -14.14 -18.09 -11.61
C MET A 124 -13.73 -16.86 -12.44
N VAL A 125 -12.57 -16.98 -13.07
CA VAL A 125 -12.13 -16.14 -14.18
C VAL A 125 -11.96 -17.00 -15.44
N ARG A 126 -12.54 -16.54 -16.54
CA ARG A 126 -12.47 -17.13 -17.88
C ARG A 126 -11.47 -16.33 -18.72
N ILE A 127 -10.39 -16.99 -19.14
CA ILE A 127 -9.32 -16.44 -19.97
C ILE A 127 -9.45 -16.99 -21.39
N GLU A 128 -9.79 -16.15 -22.35
CA GLU A 128 -9.90 -16.52 -23.76
C GLU A 128 -8.62 -16.17 -24.51
N THR A 129 -8.10 -17.10 -25.31
CA THR A 129 -6.82 -16.93 -26.02
C THR A 129 -6.91 -17.26 -27.51
N SER A 130 -5.84 -16.96 -28.26
CA SER A 130 -5.69 -17.39 -29.66
C SER A 130 -5.44 -18.91 -29.85
N GLY A 131 -5.69 -19.74 -28.82
CA GLY A 131 -5.51 -21.19 -28.87
C GLY A 131 -6.47 -22.02 -28.01
N GLY A 132 -7.46 -21.42 -27.37
CA GLY A 132 -8.38 -22.09 -26.44
C GLY A 132 -8.84 -21.16 -25.30
N THR A 133 -9.58 -21.71 -24.35
CA THR A 133 -10.04 -21.01 -23.14
C THR A 133 -9.55 -21.72 -21.90
N LEU A 134 -9.12 -20.98 -20.88
CA LEU A 134 -8.92 -21.49 -19.52
C LEU A 134 -10.04 -20.94 -18.63
N VAL A 135 -10.56 -21.75 -17.70
CA VAL A 135 -11.42 -21.28 -16.61
C VAL A 135 -10.79 -21.76 -15.31
N THR A 136 -10.58 -20.87 -14.35
CA THR A 136 -9.86 -21.13 -13.10
C THR A 136 -10.21 -20.04 -12.07
N THR A 137 -9.77 -20.13 -10.82
CA THR A 137 -9.91 -19.02 -9.86
C THR A 137 -8.86 -17.93 -10.12
N ALA A 138 -9.14 -16.70 -9.69
CA ALA A 138 -8.33 -15.53 -10.05
C ALA A 138 -6.86 -15.64 -9.60
N GLU A 139 -6.61 -16.28 -8.47
CA GLU A 139 -5.32 -16.44 -7.83
C GLU A 139 -4.45 -17.58 -8.40
N HIS A 140 -4.98 -18.39 -9.33
CA HIS A 140 -4.25 -19.55 -9.85
C HIS A 140 -3.08 -19.14 -10.78
N PRO A 141 -1.83 -19.65 -10.59
CA PRO A 141 -0.69 -19.29 -11.43
C PRO A 141 -0.71 -19.93 -12.83
N VAL A 142 -0.77 -19.09 -13.87
CA VAL A 142 -0.71 -19.47 -15.29
C VAL A 142 0.67 -19.16 -15.87
N SER A 143 1.24 -20.08 -16.64
CA SER A 143 2.57 -19.93 -17.23
C SER A 143 2.59 -18.95 -18.42
N LEU A 144 3.55 -18.03 -18.40
CA LEU A 144 3.93 -17.16 -19.51
C LEU A 144 5.13 -17.73 -20.28
N LYS A 145 5.31 -17.27 -21.52
CA LYS A 145 6.53 -17.54 -22.31
C LYS A 145 7.78 -17.25 -21.45
N GLU A 146 8.84 -18.06 -21.64
CA GLU A 146 10.11 -17.99 -20.89
C GLU A 146 10.04 -18.47 -19.42
N GLY A 147 9.03 -19.26 -19.05
CA GLY A 147 9.00 -19.99 -17.78
C GLY A 147 8.57 -19.15 -16.57
N MET A 148 8.02 -17.96 -16.82
CA MET A 148 7.41 -17.11 -15.78
C MET A 148 5.98 -17.58 -15.47
N PHE A 149 5.42 -17.13 -14.35
CA PHE A 149 4.02 -17.36 -13.96
C PHE A 149 3.35 -16.05 -13.54
N LYS A 150 2.07 -15.90 -13.85
CA LYS A 150 1.21 -14.75 -13.49
C LYS A 150 -0.11 -15.28 -12.95
N GLN A 151 -0.77 -14.59 -12.02
CA GLN A 151 -2.09 -15.03 -11.56
C GLN A 151 -3.12 -14.89 -12.70
N ALA A 152 -4.11 -15.78 -12.74
CA ALA A 152 -5.14 -15.82 -13.77
C ALA A 152 -5.92 -14.49 -13.90
N GLY A 153 -6.26 -13.86 -12.77
CA GLY A 153 -6.93 -12.55 -12.71
C GLY A 153 -6.04 -11.37 -13.09
N ASP A 154 -4.72 -11.52 -12.98
CA ASP A 154 -3.74 -10.50 -13.39
C ASP A 154 -3.43 -10.53 -14.91
N LEU A 155 -3.96 -11.50 -15.66
CA LEU A 155 -3.73 -11.58 -17.11
C LEU A 155 -4.47 -10.46 -17.86
N HIS A 156 -3.81 -9.90 -18.87
CA HIS A 156 -4.33 -8.81 -19.70
C HIS A 156 -4.33 -9.24 -21.18
N PRO A 157 -5.26 -8.73 -22.01
CA PRO A 157 -5.19 -8.90 -23.46
C PRO A 157 -3.82 -8.50 -24.02
N GLY A 158 -3.17 -9.40 -24.75
CA GLY A 158 -1.79 -9.26 -25.22
C GLY A 158 -0.77 -10.13 -24.49
N ASP A 159 -1.03 -10.56 -23.24
CA ASP A 159 -0.14 -11.47 -22.51
C ASP A 159 0.05 -12.80 -23.27
N ARG A 160 1.26 -13.36 -23.23
CA ARG A 160 1.62 -14.58 -23.98
C ARG A 160 1.78 -15.78 -23.04
N ILE A 161 0.70 -16.54 -22.85
CA ILE A 161 0.67 -17.76 -22.04
C ILE A 161 1.23 -18.98 -22.79
N VAL A 162 1.66 -20.01 -22.07
CA VAL A 162 2.19 -21.25 -22.64
C VAL A 162 1.09 -22.28 -22.83
N LYS A 163 0.79 -22.62 -24.10
CA LYS A 163 -0.05 -23.76 -24.47
C LYS A 163 0.84 -24.98 -24.78
N TRP A 164 0.64 -26.09 -24.08
CA TRP A 164 1.19 -27.39 -24.41
C TRP A 164 0.38 -28.04 -25.55
N LYS A 165 1.06 -28.67 -26.51
CA LYS A 165 0.42 -29.50 -27.55
C LYS A 165 1.37 -30.58 -28.02
N ASN A 166 1.04 -31.85 -27.76
CA ASN A 166 1.81 -33.03 -28.21
C ASN A 166 3.31 -32.91 -27.90
N GLY A 167 3.67 -32.56 -26.66
CA GLY A 167 5.06 -32.41 -26.22
C GLY A 167 5.76 -31.12 -26.68
N ARG A 168 5.08 -30.21 -27.38
CA ARG A 168 5.62 -28.89 -27.77
C ARG A 168 4.93 -27.76 -27.01
N LEU A 169 5.71 -26.77 -26.60
CA LEU A 169 5.23 -25.54 -25.97
C LEU A 169 5.02 -24.45 -27.02
N ILE A 170 3.83 -23.84 -27.05
CA ILE A 170 3.39 -22.86 -28.05
C ILE A 170 2.86 -21.64 -27.31
N ALA A 171 3.52 -20.49 -27.47
CA ALA A 171 3.05 -19.23 -26.89
C ALA A 171 1.74 -18.78 -27.57
N LYS A 172 0.67 -18.59 -26.77
CA LYS A 172 -0.64 -18.12 -27.21
C LYS A 172 -1.00 -16.80 -26.53
N THR A 173 -1.62 -15.91 -27.30
CA THR A 173 -1.95 -14.56 -26.83
C THR A 173 -3.31 -14.56 -26.15
N VAL A 174 -3.38 -14.04 -24.94
CA VAL A 174 -4.63 -13.72 -24.25
C VAL A 174 -5.38 -12.66 -25.06
N ARG A 175 -6.65 -12.92 -25.33
CA ARG A 175 -7.56 -12.02 -26.07
C ARG A 175 -8.51 -11.30 -25.12
N LYS A 176 -8.98 -11.99 -24.09
CA LYS A 176 -9.98 -11.48 -23.15
C LYS A 176 -9.85 -12.19 -21.80
N VAL A 177 -10.17 -11.47 -20.73
CA VAL A 177 -10.32 -12.01 -19.37
C VAL A 177 -11.68 -11.56 -18.86
N LEU A 178 -12.46 -12.47 -18.29
CA LEU A 178 -13.84 -12.29 -17.86
C LEU A 178 -14.02 -12.90 -16.48
N PHE A 179 -14.45 -12.11 -15.50
CA PHE A 179 -14.82 -12.59 -14.17
C PHE A 179 -16.29 -13.03 -14.16
N THR A 180 -16.62 -14.09 -13.42
CA THR A 180 -18.01 -14.58 -13.25
C THR A 180 -18.41 -14.50 -11.78
N GLU A 181 -19.58 -13.92 -11.51
CA GLU A 181 -20.18 -13.87 -10.17
C GLU A 181 -20.76 -15.23 -9.73
N ASP A 182 -20.99 -16.15 -10.68
CA ASP A 182 -21.48 -17.51 -10.40
C ASP A 182 -20.42 -18.37 -9.69
N GLU A 183 -20.80 -18.97 -8.56
CA GLU A 183 -19.98 -19.93 -7.82
C GLU A 183 -20.17 -21.37 -8.34
N GLY A 184 -19.06 -22.04 -8.67
CA GLY A 184 -19.05 -23.44 -9.10
C GLY A 184 -18.30 -24.35 -8.13
N LEU A 185 -18.44 -25.67 -8.29
CA LEU A 185 -17.50 -26.62 -7.68
C LEU A 185 -16.14 -26.52 -8.38
N VAL A 186 -15.09 -26.38 -7.58
CA VAL A 186 -13.71 -26.19 -8.03
C VAL A 186 -12.75 -27.14 -7.31
N PHE A 187 -11.73 -27.57 -8.06
CA PHE A 187 -10.75 -28.59 -7.71
C PHE A 187 -9.33 -28.00 -7.76
N ASP A 188 -8.49 -28.30 -6.77
CA ASP A 188 -7.05 -27.97 -6.78
C ASP A 188 -6.24 -29.26 -6.72
N LEU A 189 -5.19 -29.36 -7.53
CA LEU A 189 -4.30 -30.52 -7.65
C LEU A 189 -2.92 -30.17 -7.14
N GLN A 190 -2.52 -30.73 -6.00
CA GLN A 190 -1.11 -30.76 -5.64
C GLN A 190 -0.42 -31.90 -6.37
N VAL A 191 0.36 -31.56 -7.39
CA VAL A 191 1.24 -32.48 -8.12
C VAL A 191 2.64 -32.53 -7.52
N GLY A 192 3.34 -33.66 -7.75
CA GLY A 192 4.77 -33.82 -7.43
C GLY A 192 5.68 -32.88 -8.23
N GLN A 193 6.99 -33.10 -8.21
CA GLN A 193 7.90 -32.29 -9.03
C GLN A 193 7.87 -32.70 -10.51
N PRO A 194 8.14 -31.75 -11.44
CA PRO A 194 8.11 -30.31 -11.21
C PRO A 194 6.67 -29.88 -10.86
N HIS A 195 6.50 -28.88 -9.99
CA HIS A 195 5.19 -28.47 -9.45
C HIS A 195 4.30 -27.70 -10.47
N THR A 196 4.42 -28.07 -11.74
CA THR A 196 3.62 -27.63 -12.87
C THR A 196 2.74 -28.76 -13.36
N TYR A 197 1.62 -28.44 -14.00
CA TYR A 197 0.85 -29.41 -14.78
C TYR A 197 0.13 -28.72 -15.94
N VAL A 198 -0.51 -29.52 -16.79
CA VAL A 198 -1.23 -29.04 -17.97
C VAL A 198 -2.74 -29.18 -17.76
N ALA A 199 -3.45 -28.04 -17.74
CA ALA A 199 -4.90 -27.93 -17.60
C ALA A 199 -5.48 -27.12 -18.78
N GLU A 200 -6.49 -27.64 -19.47
CA GLU A 200 -7.02 -27.10 -20.75
C GLU A 200 -5.89 -26.80 -21.77
N ASP A 201 -4.96 -27.76 -21.90
CA ASP A 201 -3.71 -27.64 -22.66
C ASP A 201 -2.78 -26.47 -22.22
N ILE A 202 -3.05 -25.77 -21.13
CA ILE A 202 -2.25 -24.62 -20.65
C ILE A 202 -1.39 -25.04 -19.46
N VAL A 203 -0.14 -24.57 -19.43
CA VAL A 203 0.79 -24.88 -18.33
C VAL A 203 0.49 -23.98 -17.13
N VAL A 204 0.29 -24.60 -15.96
CA VAL A 204 -0.08 -23.97 -14.68
C VAL A 204 0.81 -24.50 -13.55
N HIS A 205 0.81 -23.89 -12.35
CA HIS A 205 1.78 -24.20 -11.27
C HIS A 205 1.21 -24.08 -9.84
N ASN A 206 1.59 -25.01 -8.95
CA ASN A 206 1.16 -25.03 -7.54
C ASN A 206 1.77 -23.86 -6.73
N LYS A 207 1.08 -23.34 -5.72
CA LYS A 207 1.61 -22.23 -4.89
C LYS A 207 2.70 -22.69 -3.92
N GLY A 208 3.83 -21.96 -3.85
CA GLY A 208 4.95 -22.20 -2.92
C GLY A 208 5.83 -20.96 -2.76
N GLY A 209 6.63 -20.90 -1.68
CA GLY A 209 7.52 -19.78 -1.35
C GLY A 209 8.97 -20.19 -1.11
N GLY A 210 9.89 -19.21 -1.18
CA GLY A 210 11.33 -19.44 -1.17
C GLY A 210 11.89 -19.95 0.16
N CYS A 211 13.00 -20.68 0.12
CA CYS A 211 13.67 -21.29 1.29
C CYS A 211 15.21 -21.34 1.10
N PHE A 212 15.97 -21.52 2.18
CA PHE A 212 17.45 -21.65 2.21
C PHE A 212 17.87 -23.02 2.75
N PRO A 213 18.96 -23.66 2.30
CA PRO A 213 19.40 -24.94 2.85
C PRO A 213 19.85 -24.85 4.31
N LYS A 214 19.87 -26.01 4.98
CA LYS A 214 20.55 -26.19 6.26
C LYS A 214 21.98 -25.62 6.24
N GLY A 215 22.40 -25.02 7.35
CA GLY A 215 23.71 -24.38 7.50
C GLY A 215 23.79 -22.98 6.89
N THR A 216 22.69 -22.41 6.39
CA THR A 216 22.65 -21.00 5.97
C THR A 216 22.81 -20.11 7.21
N PRO A 217 23.83 -19.24 7.30
CA PRO A 217 23.96 -18.30 8.40
C PRO A 217 22.87 -17.23 8.30
N ILE A 218 22.32 -16.82 9.44
CA ILE A 218 21.37 -15.70 9.57
C ILE A 218 21.99 -14.71 10.55
N ARG A 219 22.01 -13.42 10.20
CA ARG A 219 22.58 -12.42 11.12
C ARG A 219 21.62 -12.12 12.28
N THR A 220 22.20 -12.13 13.48
CA THR A 220 21.59 -11.78 14.77
C THR A 220 22.41 -10.67 15.41
N LEU A 221 22.01 -10.16 16.58
CA LEU A 221 22.82 -9.18 17.32
C LEU A 221 24.13 -9.76 17.86
N GLN A 222 24.20 -11.08 18.04
CA GLN A 222 25.34 -11.80 18.62
C GLN A 222 26.32 -12.33 17.56
N GLY A 223 26.06 -12.09 16.27
CA GLY A 223 26.85 -12.61 15.15
C GLY A 223 25.98 -13.34 14.13
N GLN A 224 26.48 -14.44 13.57
CA GLN A 224 25.72 -15.30 12.66
C GLN A 224 25.26 -16.58 13.38
N THR A 225 23.98 -16.90 13.26
CA THR A 225 23.35 -18.11 13.79
C THR A 225 22.84 -18.94 12.61
N LEU A 226 23.09 -20.25 12.59
CA LEU A 226 22.62 -21.11 11.49
C LEU A 226 21.08 -21.19 11.49
N ILE A 227 20.46 -21.17 10.31
CA ILE A 227 18.99 -21.11 10.15
C ILE A 227 18.26 -22.24 10.89
N GLU A 228 18.83 -23.44 10.96
CA GLU A 228 18.27 -24.60 11.67
C GLU A 228 18.39 -24.53 13.21
N LYS A 229 19.13 -23.55 13.75
CA LYS A 229 19.30 -23.34 15.19
C LYS A 229 18.41 -22.23 15.75
N LEU A 230 17.75 -21.48 14.88
CA LEU A 230 16.80 -20.45 15.29
C LEU A 230 15.50 -21.09 15.79
N SER A 231 14.74 -20.33 16.57
CA SER A 231 13.39 -20.64 17.03
C SER A 231 12.48 -19.40 16.97
N PRO A 232 11.15 -19.57 16.92
CA PRO A 232 10.21 -18.46 17.09
C PRO A 232 10.51 -17.64 18.35
N GLY A 233 10.58 -16.31 18.20
CA GLY A 233 10.99 -15.36 19.22
C GLY A 233 12.45 -14.88 19.10
N ASP A 234 13.32 -15.63 18.41
CA ASP A 234 14.74 -15.29 18.31
C ASP A 234 15.00 -13.98 17.55
N PRO A 235 15.94 -13.15 18.01
CA PRO A 235 16.24 -11.87 17.38
C PRO A 235 17.12 -12.03 16.13
N VAL A 236 16.64 -11.52 15.00
CA VAL A 236 17.39 -11.49 13.74
C VAL A 236 17.48 -10.06 13.19
N LEU A 237 18.47 -9.83 12.33
CA LEU A 237 18.68 -8.54 11.68
C LEU A 237 17.94 -8.49 10.34
N ALA A 238 17.21 -7.39 10.14
CA ALA A 238 16.42 -7.08 8.97
C ALA A 238 16.83 -5.73 8.37
N VAL A 239 16.41 -5.47 7.14
CA VAL A 239 16.58 -4.19 6.44
C VAL A 239 15.22 -3.52 6.27
N ASP A 240 15.01 -2.36 6.89
CA ASP A 240 13.77 -1.58 6.71
C ASP A 240 13.67 -0.93 5.30
N PRO A 241 12.50 -0.42 4.88
CA PRO A 241 12.35 0.22 3.57
C PRO A 241 13.30 1.41 3.33
N GLU A 242 13.75 2.06 4.40
CA GLU A 242 14.70 3.18 4.39
C GLU A 242 16.16 2.70 4.22
N GLY A 243 16.41 1.39 4.36
CA GLY A 243 17.70 0.73 4.17
C GLY A 243 18.55 0.59 5.43
N TRP A 244 17.98 0.76 6.62
CA TRP A 244 18.64 0.56 7.90
C TRP A 244 18.58 -0.88 8.36
N ILE A 245 19.62 -1.31 9.09
CA ILE A 245 19.53 -2.52 9.90
C ILE A 245 18.66 -2.25 11.12
N ILE A 246 17.59 -3.01 11.23
CA ILE A 246 16.74 -3.05 12.42
C ILE A 246 16.71 -4.46 13.00
N ARG A 247 16.38 -4.54 14.29
CA ARG A 247 16.13 -5.81 14.97
C ARG A 247 14.67 -6.20 14.78
N THR A 248 14.44 -7.35 14.16
CA THR A 248 13.14 -8.04 14.19
C THR A 248 13.26 -9.35 14.97
N ARG A 249 12.21 -10.18 14.98
CA ARG A 249 12.22 -11.52 15.54
C ARG A 249 11.75 -12.52 14.50
N VAL A 250 12.18 -13.77 14.64
CA VAL A 250 11.57 -14.89 13.92
C VAL A 250 10.16 -15.10 14.48
N ASP A 251 9.13 -15.01 13.63
CA ASP A 251 7.76 -15.34 14.04
C ASP A 251 7.50 -16.84 13.91
N LYS A 252 8.02 -17.44 12.83
CA LYS A 252 7.82 -18.86 12.47
C LYS A 252 9.02 -19.38 11.67
N ILE A 253 9.24 -20.68 11.73
CA ILE A 253 10.22 -21.40 10.91
C ILE A 253 9.49 -22.51 10.18
N PHE A 254 9.73 -22.62 8.88
CA PHE A 254 9.18 -23.64 8.00
C PHE A 254 10.32 -24.53 7.52
N ILE A 255 10.11 -25.84 7.41
CA ILE A 255 11.12 -26.79 6.95
C ILE A 255 10.52 -27.68 5.85
N THR A 256 11.20 -27.78 4.72
CA THR A 256 10.77 -28.56 3.55
C THR A 256 11.98 -29.14 2.81
N ARG A 257 11.79 -29.74 1.63
CA ARG A 257 12.87 -30.23 0.76
C ARG A 257 12.78 -29.59 -0.62
N SER A 258 13.93 -29.34 -1.25
CA SER A 258 14.00 -28.73 -2.58
C SER A 258 15.39 -28.81 -3.20
N LEU A 259 15.49 -28.69 -4.51
CA LEU A 259 16.72 -28.27 -5.19
C LEU A 259 17.14 -26.86 -4.73
N VAL A 260 18.45 -26.66 -4.64
CA VAL A 260 19.09 -25.44 -4.14
C VAL A 260 19.84 -24.76 -5.27
N LEU A 261 19.61 -23.46 -5.47
CA LEU A 261 20.39 -22.62 -6.35
C LEU A 261 21.56 -22.02 -5.56
N SER A 262 22.78 -22.28 -6.01
CA SER A 262 23.99 -21.57 -5.60
C SER A 262 24.17 -20.29 -6.43
N ILE A 263 24.51 -19.18 -5.78
CA ILE A 263 24.77 -17.87 -6.38
C ILE A 263 26.12 -17.41 -5.84
N ASP A 264 27.17 -17.53 -6.65
CA ASP A 264 28.48 -16.98 -6.33
C ASP A 264 28.52 -15.50 -6.67
N THR A 265 29.02 -14.67 -5.76
CA THR A 265 29.20 -13.23 -5.95
C THR A 265 30.59 -12.78 -5.51
N VAL A 266 30.98 -11.56 -5.89
CA VAL A 266 32.23 -10.92 -5.42
C VAL A 266 32.32 -10.73 -3.90
N HIS A 267 31.22 -10.94 -3.16
CA HIS A 267 31.17 -10.83 -1.70
C HIS A 267 30.78 -12.14 -1.00
N GLY A 268 30.78 -13.27 -1.73
CA GLY A 268 30.53 -14.61 -1.17
C GLY A 268 29.44 -15.38 -1.90
N LEU A 269 29.18 -16.59 -1.40
CA LEU A 269 28.20 -17.53 -1.91
C LEU A 269 26.89 -17.42 -1.13
N LEU A 270 25.77 -17.28 -1.83
CA LEU A 270 24.43 -17.54 -1.29
C LEU A 270 23.90 -18.86 -1.85
N ARG A 271 23.21 -19.65 -1.03
CA ARG A 271 22.49 -20.86 -1.47
C ARG A 271 21.02 -20.72 -1.08
N THR A 272 20.08 -20.83 -2.01
CA THR A 272 18.63 -20.59 -1.77
C THR A 272 17.76 -21.23 -2.86
N LYS A 273 16.44 -21.33 -2.70
CA LYS A 273 15.55 -21.75 -3.80
C LYS A 273 15.50 -20.68 -4.90
N THR A 274 15.26 -21.11 -6.14
CA THR A 274 15.13 -20.24 -7.33
C THR A 274 14.04 -19.17 -7.22
N ASP A 275 13.02 -19.36 -6.40
CA ASP A 275 11.89 -18.45 -6.23
C ASP A 275 12.06 -17.44 -5.08
N HIS A 276 13.13 -17.57 -4.28
CA HIS A 276 13.40 -16.71 -3.12
C HIS A 276 13.76 -15.28 -3.55
N PRO A 277 13.09 -14.23 -3.02
CA PRO A 277 13.34 -12.85 -3.42
C PRO A 277 14.59 -12.28 -2.75
N LEU A 278 15.54 -11.81 -3.57
CA LEU A 278 16.80 -11.20 -3.15
C LEU A 278 16.79 -9.71 -3.49
N GLY A 279 17.25 -8.89 -2.55
CA GLY A 279 17.28 -7.43 -2.70
C GLY A 279 18.25 -6.97 -3.78
N LEU A 280 17.89 -5.91 -4.48
CA LEU A 280 18.71 -5.19 -5.45
C LEU A 280 19.17 -3.85 -4.85
N PRO A 281 20.26 -3.24 -5.35
CA PRO A 281 20.76 -1.97 -4.84
C PRO A 281 19.75 -0.80 -4.88
N GLY A 282 18.74 -0.88 -5.77
CA GLY A 282 17.65 0.10 -5.86
C GLY A 282 16.49 -0.09 -4.88
N GLY A 283 16.53 -1.12 -4.01
CA GLY A 283 15.45 -1.42 -3.05
C GLY A 283 14.40 -2.43 -3.55
N ASP A 284 14.36 -2.71 -4.85
CA ASP A 284 13.56 -3.79 -5.43
C ASP A 284 14.03 -5.19 -5.01
N PHE A 285 13.17 -6.20 -5.19
CA PHE A 285 13.51 -7.60 -4.97
C PHE A 285 13.27 -8.44 -6.23
N VAL A 286 14.18 -9.38 -6.51
CA VAL A 286 14.09 -10.29 -7.66
C VAL A 286 14.23 -11.76 -7.21
N PRO A 287 13.46 -12.72 -7.78
CA PRO A 287 13.67 -14.14 -7.51
C PRO A 287 15.09 -14.59 -7.88
N ALA A 288 15.73 -15.34 -6.98
CA ALA A 288 17.10 -15.82 -7.08
C ALA A 288 17.45 -16.48 -8.44
N GLY A 289 16.55 -17.29 -9.01
CA GLY A 289 16.73 -17.96 -10.31
C GLY A 289 16.62 -17.06 -11.54
N GLN A 290 16.17 -15.82 -11.37
CA GLN A 290 16.18 -14.81 -12.43
C GLN A 290 17.51 -14.05 -12.51
N LEU A 291 18.39 -14.19 -11.50
CA LEU A 291 19.71 -13.56 -11.52
C LEU A 291 20.59 -14.14 -12.65
N ARG A 292 21.44 -13.28 -13.20
CA ARG A 292 22.42 -13.60 -14.24
C ARG A 292 23.79 -13.02 -13.88
N PRO A 293 24.89 -13.63 -14.34
CA PRO A 293 26.24 -13.05 -14.21
C PRO A 293 26.28 -11.58 -14.62
N GLY A 294 26.98 -10.76 -13.83
CA GLY A 294 27.10 -9.31 -14.01
C GLY A 294 25.99 -8.47 -13.35
N GLN A 295 24.87 -9.06 -12.94
CA GLN A 295 23.85 -8.34 -12.16
C GLN A 295 24.32 -8.11 -10.72
N LYS A 296 23.82 -7.04 -10.07
CA LYS A 296 24.16 -6.67 -8.69
C LYS A 296 23.04 -7.04 -7.73
N VAL A 297 23.34 -7.74 -6.66
CA VAL A 297 22.46 -7.95 -5.50
C VAL A 297 22.90 -7.09 -4.33
N LEU A 298 21.97 -6.75 -3.45
CA LEU A 298 22.22 -5.98 -2.24
C LEU A 298 22.76 -6.90 -1.14
N VAL A 299 23.92 -6.53 -0.59
CA VAL A 299 24.51 -7.18 0.59
C VAL A 299 24.81 -6.15 1.68
N TRP A 300 24.79 -6.59 2.92
CA TRP A 300 25.15 -5.82 4.10
C TRP A 300 26.50 -6.30 4.65
N LYS A 301 27.53 -5.47 4.53
CA LYS A 301 28.90 -5.79 4.94
C LYS A 301 29.54 -4.55 5.57
N ASP A 302 30.50 -4.75 6.48
CA ASP A 302 31.35 -3.69 7.06
C ASP A 302 30.57 -2.48 7.64
N GLY A 303 29.31 -2.70 8.07
CA GLY A 303 28.44 -1.67 8.63
C GLY A 303 27.64 -0.84 7.62
N GLY A 304 27.61 -1.22 6.33
CA GLY A 304 26.90 -0.52 5.28
C GLY A 304 26.27 -1.41 4.19
N ARG A 305 25.56 -0.75 3.26
CA ARG A 305 24.99 -1.38 2.05
C ARG A 305 26.05 -1.43 0.95
N HIS A 306 26.32 -2.63 0.44
CA HIS A 306 27.21 -2.87 -0.68
C HIS A 306 26.48 -3.60 -1.82
N SER A 307 26.98 -3.45 -3.04
CA SER A 307 26.47 -4.17 -4.22
C SER A 307 27.39 -5.34 -4.53
N ALA A 308 26.92 -6.57 -4.39
CA ALA A 308 27.67 -7.74 -4.82
C ALA A 308 27.30 -8.11 -6.26
N THR A 309 28.25 -8.02 -7.18
CA THR A 309 28.09 -8.54 -8.54
C THR A 309 28.03 -10.08 -8.51
N VAL A 310 26.99 -10.64 -9.11
CA VAL A 310 26.83 -12.08 -9.36
C VAL A 310 27.85 -12.54 -10.38
N LEU A 311 28.62 -13.57 -10.03
CA LEU A 311 29.66 -14.18 -10.86
C LEU A 311 29.10 -15.37 -11.64
N ARG A 312 28.37 -16.27 -10.96
CA ARG A 312 27.61 -17.37 -11.58
C ARG A 312 26.44 -17.81 -10.71
N THR A 313 25.52 -18.52 -11.33
CA THR A 313 24.41 -19.21 -10.66
C THR A 313 24.39 -20.68 -11.12
N ALA A 314 24.32 -21.64 -10.20
CA ALA A 314 24.23 -23.06 -10.54
C ALA A 314 23.19 -23.77 -9.67
N LEU A 315 22.25 -24.47 -10.30
CA LEU A 315 21.25 -25.29 -9.61
C LEU A 315 21.86 -26.64 -9.25
N GLU A 316 21.76 -27.03 -7.98
CA GLU A 316 22.29 -28.30 -7.48
C GLU A 316 21.36 -29.46 -7.87
N GLU A 317 21.93 -30.61 -8.22
CA GLU A 317 21.21 -31.78 -8.75
C GLU A 317 20.40 -32.56 -7.70
N LYS A 318 20.67 -32.34 -6.40
CA LYS A 318 20.10 -33.11 -5.30
C LYS A 318 19.30 -32.23 -4.35
N GLU A 319 18.10 -32.72 -4.02
CA GLU A 319 17.24 -32.06 -3.04
C GLU A 319 17.83 -32.11 -1.63
N GLN A 320 17.85 -30.96 -0.99
CA GLN A 320 18.27 -30.79 0.40
C GLN A 320 17.10 -30.33 1.26
N GLU A 321 17.26 -30.52 2.56
CA GLU A 321 16.40 -29.90 3.57
C GLU A 321 16.64 -28.39 3.55
N VAL A 322 15.56 -27.64 3.37
CA VAL A 322 15.55 -26.18 3.24
C VAL A 322 14.55 -25.56 4.20
N TYR A 323 14.94 -24.45 4.78
CA TYR A 323 14.31 -23.71 5.86
C TYR A 323 13.83 -22.36 5.32
N ASN A 324 12.68 -21.88 5.75
CA ASN A 324 12.27 -20.50 5.56
C ASN A 324 11.90 -19.86 6.89
N LEU A 325 12.12 -18.56 7.02
CA LEU A 325 11.72 -17.78 8.18
C LEU A 325 10.49 -16.95 7.83
N SER A 326 9.52 -16.87 8.73
CA SER A 326 8.72 -15.66 8.88
C SER A 326 9.42 -14.80 9.92
N VAL A 327 9.51 -13.50 9.66
CA VAL A 327 10.04 -12.51 10.58
C VAL A 327 9.12 -11.31 10.57
N GLY A 328 8.97 -10.65 11.72
CA GLY A 328 8.11 -9.47 11.84
C GLY A 328 8.59 -8.31 10.99
N TRP A 329 7.88 -7.17 11.05
CA TRP A 329 8.22 -5.95 10.29
C TRP A 329 9.74 -5.68 10.34
N PRO A 330 10.41 -5.60 9.19
CA PRO A 330 9.89 -5.19 7.87
C PRO A 330 9.67 -6.37 6.91
N ASN A 331 9.59 -7.62 7.40
CA ASN A 331 9.49 -8.86 6.61
C ASN A 331 10.71 -9.17 5.70
N THR A 332 11.84 -8.50 5.94
CA THR A 332 13.15 -8.85 5.36
C THR A 332 14.06 -9.46 6.44
N PHE A 333 15.08 -10.20 6.04
CA PHE A 333 16.17 -10.60 6.92
C PHE A 333 17.50 -10.72 6.17
N LEU A 334 18.59 -10.85 6.91
CA LEU A 334 19.93 -11.06 6.37
C LEU A 334 20.31 -12.56 6.37
N ALA A 335 20.25 -13.17 5.19
CA ALA A 335 20.79 -14.51 4.93
C ALA A 335 22.28 -14.40 4.59
N GLY A 336 23.13 -14.69 5.58
CA GLY A 336 24.55 -14.34 5.57
C GLY A 336 24.70 -12.82 5.55
N ASP A 337 25.22 -12.30 4.45
CA ASP A 337 25.29 -10.87 4.18
C ASP A 337 24.21 -10.42 3.18
N PHE A 338 23.40 -11.32 2.62
CA PHE A 338 22.43 -10.99 1.56
C PHE A 338 21.10 -10.52 2.12
N VAL A 339 20.52 -9.48 1.52
CA VAL A 339 19.20 -8.95 1.90
C VAL A 339 18.10 -9.75 1.22
N THR A 340 17.20 -10.37 2.00
CA THR A 340 16.19 -11.31 1.50
C THR A 340 14.81 -11.01 2.10
N HIS A 341 13.71 -11.40 1.43
CA HIS A 341 12.33 -11.03 1.83
C HIS A 341 11.39 -12.23 1.97
N ASN A 342 10.45 -12.18 2.92
CA ASN A 342 9.41 -13.20 3.08
C ASN A 342 8.39 -13.09 1.96
N LYS A 343 8.31 -14.06 1.04
CA LYS A 343 7.48 -13.95 -0.17
C LYS A 343 6.00 -14.20 0.08
N GLY A 344 5.31 -13.18 0.62
CA GLY A 344 3.84 -13.15 0.78
C GLY A 344 3.08 -12.43 -0.35
N GLY A 345 3.75 -11.64 -1.20
CA GLY A 345 3.11 -10.98 -2.34
C GLY A 345 4.12 -10.28 -3.25
N SER A 346 4.10 -10.61 -4.54
CA SER A 346 5.07 -10.07 -5.51
C SER A 346 4.85 -8.59 -5.82
N SER A 347 5.95 -7.89 -6.09
CA SER A 347 6.04 -6.70 -6.93
C SER A 347 6.89 -7.07 -8.15
N GLY A 348 6.58 -6.50 -9.32
CA GLY A 348 7.28 -6.86 -10.55
C GLY A 348 7.07 -5.83 -11.65
N ARG A 349 8.05 -4.95 -11.82
CA ARG A 349 8.26 -4.17 -13.05
C ARG A 349 9.75 -4.25 -13.38
N SER A 350 10.06 -4.59 -14.62
CA SER A 350 11.42 -4.64 -15.14
C SER A 350 11.62 -3.56 -16.18
N SER A 351 12.58 -2.67 -15.98
CA SER A 351 13.10 -1.76 -17.01
C SER A 351 14.58 -2.04 -17.24
N SER A 352 14.94 -2.34 -18.48
CA SER A 352 16.33 -2.53 -18.89
C SER A 352 16.97 -1.19 -19.23
N SER A 353 18.22 -0.98 -18.79
CA SER A 353 19.10 0.05 -19.34
C SER A 353 20.51 -0.49 -19.49
N SER A 354 21.15 -0.13 -20.61
CA SER A 354 22.49 -0.58 -20.98
C SER A 354 23.54 0.49 -20.66
N SER A 355 24.72 0.05 -20.25
CA SER A 355 25.80 0.92 -19.79
C SER A 355 26.73 1.38 -20.92
N ARG A 356 27.13 2.65 -20.87
CA ARG A 356 28.44 3.16 -21.32
C ARG A 356 28.86 4.27 -20.37
N GLY A 357 30.16 4.40 -20.12
CA GLY A 357 30.72 5.48 -19.31
C GLY A 357 32.11 5.89 -19.79
N SER A 358 32.61 6.99 -19.24
CA SER A 358 34.02 7.38 -19.28
C SER A 358 34.34 8.28 -18.07
N SER A 359 35.61 8.30 -17.67
CA SER A 359 36.18 9.13 -16.60
C SER A 359 36.38 10.59 -17.08
N SER A 360 36.99 11.56 -16.38
CA SER A 360 37.73 11.67 -15.10
C SER A 360 37.97 13.17 -14.84
N GLY A 361 38.15 13.62 -13.60
CA GLY A 361 38.72 14.94 -13.30
C GLY A 361 38.30 15.50 -11.94
N GLU A 362 39.27 15.75 -11.06
CA GLU A 362 39.13 16.45 -9.77
C GLU A 362 38.85 17.95 -10.02
N ASP A 363 38.16 18.72 -9.16
CA ASP A 363 38.64 19.08 -7.81
C ASP A 363 37.54 19.71 -6.90
N SER A 364 37.92 20.03 -5.66
CA SER A 364 37.09 20.33 -4.48
C SER A 364 36.33 21.68 -4.39
N ILE A 365 35.24 21.73 -3.56
CA ILE A 365 34.92 22.70 -2.46
C ILE A 365 33.40 22.75 -2.10
N PHE A 366 33.11 22.75 -0.77
CA PHE A 366 31.89 23.12 0.01
C PHE A 366 30.68 23.77 -0.72
N GLY A 367 29.39 23.57 -0.36
CA GLY A 367 28.73 22.81 0.72
C GLY A 367 27.36 23.42 1.15
N PHE A 368 26.53 22.62 1.85
CA PHE A 368 25.38 22.99 2.74
C PHE A 368 24.00 23.46 2.20
N ILE A 369 23.02 22.54 2.32
CA ILE A 369 21.64 22.63 2.87
C ILE A 369 20.53 23.49 2.20
N ALA A 370 19.33 22.88 2.12
CA ALA A 370 18.10 23.40 1.51
C ALA A 370 17.08 24.06 2.48
N ALA A 371 15.88 24.43 1.96
CA ALA A 371 14.67 23.60 2.16
C ALA A 371 13.31 24.20 1.61
N VAL A 372 12.50 25.01 2.34
CA VAL A 372 11.11 25.49 1.96
C VAL A 372 11.08 26.87 1.27
N GLY A 373 9.96 27.37 0.72
CA GLY A 373 8.63 26.76 0.51
C GLY A 373 8.55 25.99 -0.79
N ALA A 374 7.73 24.94 -0.86
CA ALA A 374 7.41 24.35 -2.16
C ALA A 374 6.52 25.32 -2.92
N ILE A 375 7.09 26.02 -3.92
CA ILE A 375 6.59 26.30 -5.29
C ILE A 375 7.29 27.55 -5.91
N SER A 376 8.55 27.39 -6.39
CA SER A 376 9.07 27.98 -7.67
C SER A 376 10.57 27.88 -8.03
N VAL A 377 11.39 27.06 -7.35
CA VAL A 377 12.84 26.96 -7.63
C VAL A 377 13.23 25.80 -8.58
N PHE A 378 12.58 25.72 -9.76
CA PHE A 378 13.09 24.90 -10.88
C PHE A 378 13.01 25.59 -12.26
N ALA A 379 12.43 26.79 -12.34
CA ALA A 379 12.09 27.44 -13.62
C ALA A 379 13.22 28.24 -14.27
N LEU A 380 14.37 28.40 -13.61
CA LEU A 380 15.64 28.68 -14.29
C LEU A 380 16.47 27.39 -14.25
N ILE A 381 16.46 26.60 -15.31
CA ILE A 381 17.39 26.84 -16.41
C ILE A 381 18.84 26.97 -15.85
N LEU A 382 19.41 25.83 -15.43
CA LEU A 382 20.50 25.22 -16.24
C LEU A 382 19.90 24.87 -17.61
N PHE A 383 19.54 25.87 -18.38
CA PHE A 383 20.42 26.53 -19.34
C PHE A 383 21.02 25.45 -20.21
N ILE A 384 20.12 24.92 -21.05
CA ILE A 384 20.39 24.56 -22.43
C ILE A 384 21.79 23.99 -22.60
N TRP A 385 21.87 22.67 -22.56
CA TRP A 385 22.93 21.92 -23.21
C TRP A 385 24.38 22.15 -22.72
N ALA A 386 24.72 21.56 -21.58
CA ALA A 386 25.98 20.81 -21.48
C ALA A 386 25.82 19.35 -21.98
N ARG A 387 24.96 19.14 -23.00
CA ARG A 387 24.73 17.91 -23.79
C ARG A 387 24.56 16.57 -23.04
N ALA A 388 23.32 16.07 -22.91
CA ALA A 388 22.98 14.66 -23.22
C ALA A 388 21.46 14.39 -23.21
N LYS A 389 21.03 13.33 -23.91
CA LYS A 389 19.63 12.91 -24.09
C LYS A 389 19.17 11.90 -23.03
N SER A 390 18.00 12.13 -22.43
CA SER A 390 16.87 11.17 -22.42
C SER A 390 15.62 11.82 -21.80
N GLN A 391 14.42 11.37 -22.18
CA GLN A 391 13.16 11.82 -21.57
C GLN A 391 12.78 10.90 -20.41
N GLU A 392 12.68 11.46 -19.21
CA GLU A 392 11.77 10.97 -18.16
C GLU A 392 10.84 12.12 -17.74
N LYS A 393 9.58 11.79 -17.39
CA LYS A 393 8.62 12.79 -16.90
C LYS A 393 9.03 13.21 -15.49
N LYS A 394 9.47 14.47 -15.34
CA LYS A 394 9.58 15.10 -14.02
C LYS A 394 8.25 15.70 -13.61
N GLU A 395 7.87 15.41 -12.39
CA GLU A 395 6.68 15.88 -11.70
C GLU A 395 6.99 17.27 -11.08
N ASN A 396 6.19 18.30 -11.39
CA ASN A 396 6.46 19.71 -11.04
C ASN A 396 5.45 20.26 -10.01
N LEU A 397 5.83 20.33 -8.73
CA LEU A 397 4.95 20.65 -7.58
C LEU A 397 4.08 21.91 -7.80
N ASP A 398 4.62 22.87 -8.56
CA ASP A 398 4.08 24.16 -8.99
C ASP A 398 2.86 24.11 -9.91
N PHE A 399 1.81 23.37 -9.52
CA PHE A 399 0.61 23.26 -10.32
C PHE A 399 -0.35 24.42 -10.08
N VAL A 400 -0.60 25.21 -11.13
CA VAL A 400 -1.60 26.29 -11.16
C VAL A 400 -2.67 25.94 -12.21
N TYR A 401 -3.94 25.96 -11.83
CA TYR A 401 -5.05 25.76 -12.74
C TYR A 401 -5.28 26.98 -13.64
N ASP A 402 -5.54 26.71 -14.93
CA ASP A 402 -6.13 27.69 -15.83
C ASP A 402 -7.46 28.22 -15.27
N ARG A 403 -7.69 29.54 -15.36
CA ARG A 403 -8.92 30.18 -14.91
C ARG A 403 -10.17 29.52 -15.51
N ASN A 404 -10.09 29.08 -16.76
CA ASN A 404 -11.17 28.40 -17.49
C ASN A 404 -11.61 27.06 -16.86
N LYS A 405 -10.76 26.42 -16.03
CA LYS A 405 -11.08 25.20 -15.28
C LYS A 405 -11.74 25.50 -13.93
N ILE A 406 -11.45 26.66 -13.35
CA ILE A 406 -11.97 27.11 -12.05
C ILE A 406 -13.35 27.77 -12.21
N SER A 407 -13.49 28.73 -13.13
CA SER A 407 -14.67 29.60 -13.23
C SER A 407 -16.02 28.86 -13.31
N PRO A 408 -16.18 27.74 -14.05
CA PRO A 408 -17.45 27.02 -14.10
C PRO A 408 -17.87 26.46 -12.74
N LYS A 409 -16.91 25.90 -11.99
CA LYS A 409 -17.14 25.34 -10.65
C LYS A 409 -17.39 26.46 -9.63
N ALA A 410 -16.60 27.53 -9.66
CA ALA A 410 -16.77 28.68 -8.79
C ALA A 410 -18.16 29.34 -8.98
N GLY A 411 -18.56 29.63 -10.21
CA GLY A 411 -19.89 30.21 -10.51
C GLY A 411 -21.06 29.31 -10.10
N LYS A 412 -20.91 27.98 -10.21
CA LYS A 412 -21.90 27.00 -9.69
C LYS A 412 -22.04 27.11 -8.16
N THR A 413 -20.92 27.23 -7.45
CA THR A 413 -20.88 27.36 -5.99
C THR A 413 -21.39 28.72 -5.49
N GLU A 414 -21.03 29.82 -6.16
CA GLU A 414 -21.51 31.16 -5.83
C GLU A 414 -23.03 31.29 -5.94
N LYS A 415 -23.66 30.75 -6.99
CA LYS A 415 -25.13 30.73 -7.12
C LYS A 415 -25.81 30.01 -5.96
N LEU A 416 -25.24 28.89 -5.51
CA LEU A 416 -25.78 28.11 -4.40
C LEU A 416 -25.61 28.84 -3.06
N LEU A 417 -24.44 29.43 -2.82
CA LEU A 417 -24.20 30.24 -1.63
C LEU A 417 -25.12 31.48 -1.58
N ALA A 418 -25.34 32.14 -2.72
CA ALA A 418 -26.29 33.26 -2.83
C ALA A 418 -27.76 32.84 -2.62
N PHE A 419 -28.12 31.60 -2.94
CA PHE A 419 -29.44 31.04 -2.59
C PHE A 419 -29.53 30.75 -1.08
N LEU A 420 -28.53 30.06 -0.52
CA LEU A 420 -28.47 29.73 0.92
C LEU A 420 -28.45 30.99 1.79
N SER A 421 -27.78 32.06 1.34
CA SER A 421 -27.65 33.31 2.10
C SER A 421 -28.96 34.08 2.31
N GLN A 422 -30.03 33.72 1.59
CA GLN A 422 -31.38 34.26 1.81
C GLN A 422 -31.99 33.79 3.15
N GLN A 423 -31.50 32.67 3.69
CA GLN A 423 -31.98 32.08 4.95
C GLN A 423 -30.86 31.97 6.01
N ASP A 424 -29.62 31.76 5.60
CA ASP A 424 -28.44 31.72 6.47
C ASP A 424 -27.40 32.74 6.02
N SER A 425 -27.41 33.93 6.64
CA SER A 425 -26.46 35.00 6.34
C SER A 425 -25.00 34.61 6.53
N SER A 426 -24.69 33.53 7.28
CA SER A 426 -23.31 33.03 7.40
C SER A 426 -22.76 32.38 6.12
N MET A 427 -23.61 32.18 5.09
CA MET A 427 -23.26 31.71 3.75
C MET A 427 -23.10 32.83 2.71
N ALA A 428 -23.16 34.11 3.10
CA ALA A 428 -23.05 35.24 2.19
C ALA A 428 -21.71 35.22 1.42
N PRO A 429 -21.70 35.09 0.06
CA PRO A 429 -20.47 34.87 -0.71
C PRO A 429 -19.38 35.91 -0.43
N GLU A 430 -19.72 37.19 -0.39
CA GLU A 430 -18.74 38.26 -0.22
C GLU A 430 -18.13 38.31 1.18
N ASP A 431 -18.84 37.84 2.21
CA ASP A 431 -18.30 37.78 3.56
C ASP A 431 -17.43 36.54 3.77
N LEU A 432 -17.78 35.41 3.14
CA LEU A 432 -16.88 34.24 3.04
C LEU A 432 -15.57 34.61 2.31
N ARG A 433 -15.68 35.38 1.22
CA ARG A 433 -14.51 35.82 0.43
C ARG A 433 -13.58 36.74 1.22
N LYS A 434 -14.13 37.75 1.92
CA LYS A 434 -13.38 38.64 2.83
C LYS A 434 -12.76 37.88 4.00
N LEU A 435 -13.49 36.92 4.59
CA LEU A 435 -12.98 36.05 5.65
C LEU A 435 -11.75 35.26 5.16
N THR A 436 -11.85 34.63 3.98
CA THR A 436 -10.72 33.90 3.39
C THR A 436 -9.51 34.81 3.18
N GLU A 437 -9.67 35.96 2.53
CA GLU A 437 -8.54 36.84 2.24
C GLU A 437 -7.90 37.41 3.52
N SER A 438 -8.71 37.85 4.49
CA SER A 438 -8.20 38.36 5.76
C SER A 438 -7.51 37.28 6.60
N THR A 439 -8.04 36.06 6.64
CA THR A 439 -7.40 34.91 7.32
C THR A 439 -6.09 34.53 6.63
N PHE A 440 -6.06 34.52 5.29
CA PHE A 440 -4.85 34.26 4.51
C PHE A 440 -3.76 35.29 4.80
N ARG A 441 -4.07 36.59 4.66
CA ARG A 441 -3.12 37.66 4.98
C ARG A 441 -2.65 37.59 6.42
N LYS A 442 -3.55 37.29 7.37
CA LYS A 442 -3.18 37.16 8.78
C LYS A 442 -2.25 35.98 9.07
N LEU A 443 -2.44 34.85 8.38
CA LEU A 443 -1.56 33.70 8.47
C LEU A 443 -0.15 34.05 7.97
N GLN A 444 -0.05 34.74 6.83
CA GLN A 444 1.23 35.21 6.26
C GLN A 444 1.96 36.22 7.17
N GLU A 445 1.22 37.13 7.83
CA GLU A 445 1.79 38.00 8.87
C GLU A 445 2.37 37.18 10.04
N CYS A 446 1.61 36.20 10.55
CA CYS A 446 2.00 35.41 11.73
C CYS A 446 3.19 34.48 11.45
N TRP A 447 3.31 33.98 10.22
CA TRP A 447 4.42 33.13 9.77
C TRP A 447 5.72 33.92 9.64
N GLN A 448 5.68 35.12 9.02
CA GLN A 448 6.82 36.04 9.01
C GLN A 448 7.21 36.55 10.40
N ALA A 449 6.24 36.85 11.26
CA ALA A 449 6.49 37.27 12.64
C ALA A 449 7.00 36.14 13.54
N ARG A 450 6.97 34.88 13.07
CA ARG A 450 7.17 33.66 13.85
C ARG A 450 6.40 33.67 15.18
N SER A 451 5.14 34.08 15.12
CA SER A 451 4.24 34.13 16.28
C SER A 451 2.82 33.81 15.85
N TYR A 452 2.36 32.59 16.15
CA TYR A 452 1.05 32.10 15.68
C TYR A 452 -0.14 32.44 16.57
N SER A 453 0.06 32.91 17.80
CA SER A 453 -1.03 33.20 18.75
C SER A 453 -2.21 34.01 18.17
N PRO A 454 -2.03 35.01 17.27
CA PRO A 454 -3.16 35.72 16.66
C PRO A 454 -4.05 34.86 15.74
N MET A 455 -3.59 33.70 15.28
CA MET A 455 -4.35 32.75 14.45
C MET A 455 -5.20 31.77 15.26
N GLN A 456 -4.96 31.62 16.57
CA GLN A 456 -5.70 30.71 17.44
C GLN A 456 -7.24 30.87 17.38
N PRO A 457 -7.83 32.08 17.28
CA PRO A 457 -9.29 32.25 17.12
C PRO A 457 -9.80 32.12 15.68
N LEU A 458 -8.92 31.90 14.69
CA LEU A 458 -9.22 31.81 13.25
C LEU A 458 -8.99 30.42 12.65
N MET A 459 -8.30 29.53 13.36
CA MET A 459 -7.95 28.17 12.91
C MET A 459 -8.57 27.11 13.82
N MET A 460 -8.77 25.91 13.29
CA MET A 460 -9.03 24.73 14.08
C MET A 460 -7.80 24.39 14.94
N ALA A 461 -8.02 23.85 16.14
CA ALA A 461 -6.98 23.64 17.14
C ALA A 461 -5.82 22.75 16.65
N ASP A 462 -6.12 21.75 15.83
CA ASP A 462 -5.15 20.78 15.34
C ASP A 462 -4.24 21.38 14.26
N LEU A 463 -4.82 22.11 13.29
CA LEU A 463 -4.05 22.86 12.29
C LEU A 463 -3.18 23.95 12.95
N PHE A 464 -3.70 24.61 13.99
CA PHE A 464 -2.92 25.55 14.80
C PHE A 464 -1.74 24.86 15.51
N ALA A 465 -1.94 23.66 16.07
CA ALA A 465 -0.88 22.87 16.70
C ALA A 465 0.18 22.42 15.69
N GLN A 466 -0.24 21.96 14.50
CA GLN A 466 0.65 21.60 13.38
C GLN A 466 1.54 22.79 12.98
N HIS A 467 0.94 23.95 12.69
CA HIS A 467 1.70 25.13 12.28
C HIS A 467 2.62 25.63 13.40
N THR A 468 2.18 25.55 14.67
CA THR A 468 3.02 25.91 15.82
C THR A 468 4.24 24.98 15.95
N ALA A 469 4.09 23.68 15.72
CA ALA A 469 5.20 22.73 15.75
C ALA A 469 6.19 22.97 14.59
N GLN A 470 5.70 23.24 13.38
CA GLN A 470 6.54 23.61 12.24
C GLN A 470 7.33 24.90 12.52
N LEU A 471 6.67 25.90 13.10
CA LEU A 471 7.26 27.17 13.48
C LEU A 471 8.37 27.01 14.54
N GLN A 472 8.18 26.13 15.52
CA GLN A 472 9.23 25.76 16.48
C GLN A 472 10.43 25.11 15.77
N GLY A 473 10.19 24.29 14.74
CA GLY A 473 11.24 23.76 13.87
C GLY A 473 12.06 24.87 13.21
N LEU A 474 11.41 25.84 12.56
CA LEU A 474 12.07 27.00 11.95
C LEU A 474 12.90 27.80 12.96
N VAL A 475 12.35 28.05 14.15
CA VAL A 475 13.07 28.77 15.23
C VAL A 475 14.31 28.00 15.70
N ARG A 476 14.22 26.67 15.92
CA ARG A 476 15.39 25.84 16.28
C ARG A 476 16.47 25.84 15.20
N ASN A 477 16.06 25.95 13.93
CA ASN A 477 16.95 25.88 12.79
C ASN A 477 17.55 27.24 12.39
N HIS A 478 17.25 28.31 13.15
CA HIS A 478 17.60 29.70 12.81
C HIS A 478 17.02 30.18 11.47
N GLU A 479 15.86 29.65 11.08
CA GLU A 479 15.20 29.99 9.82
C GLU A 479 14.03 30.95 10.08
N ILE A 480 13.86 31.95 9.21
CA ILE A 480 12.69 32.83 9.18
C ILE A 480 12.19 32.99 7.75
N ASN A 481 10.88 32.77 7.57
CA ASN A 481 10.19 32.97 6.32
C ASN A 481 9.98 34.47 6.03
N ARG A 482 10.03 34.84 4.76
CA ARG A 482 9.85 36.19 4.22
C ARG A 482 9.00 36.09 2.96
N ILE A 483 7.83 36.73 2.97
CA ILE A 483 6.95 36.80 1.80
C ILE A 483 6.83 38.26 1.34
N GLU A 484 7.50 38.57 0.24
CA GLU A 484 7.58 39.91 -0.34
C GLU A 484 6.59 40.07 -1.50
N ASN A 485 6.13 41.31 -1.71
CA ASN A 485 5.24 41.69 -2.81
C ASN A 485 3.94 40.86 -2.90
N LEU A 486 3.43 40.39 -1.75
CA LEU A 486 2.24 39.54 -1.67
C LEU A 486 0.99 40.22 -2.26
N LYS A 487 0.57 39.72 -3.42
CA LYS A 487 -0.63 40.12 -4.14
C LYS A 487 -1.61 38.94 -4.20
N VAL A 488 -2.69 39.02 -3.42
CA VAL A 488 -3.86 38.18 -3.67
C VAL A 488 -4.51 38.68 -4.96
N GLU A 489 -4.64 37.81 -5.95
CA GLU A 489 -5.17 38.15 -7.27
C GLU A 489 -6.66 37.82 -7.38
N GLN A 490 -7.08 36.70 -6.79
CA GLN A 490 -8.44 36.19 -6.86
C GLN A 490 -8.70 35.26 -5.67
N VAL A 491 -9.91 35.28 -5.14
CA VAL A 491 -10.44 34.27 -4.22
C VAL A 491 -11.74 33.73 -4.81
N ASP A 492 -11.73 32.48 -5.24
CA ASP A 492 -12.86 31.77 -5.83
C ASP A 492 -13.50 30.83 -4.81
N LEU A 493 -14.79 30.98 -4.53
CA LEU A 493 -15.50 30.03 -3.66
C LEU A 493 -15.82 28.79 -4.48
N VAL A 494 -15.11 27.69 -4.20
CA VAL A 494 -15.12 26.50 -5.04
C VAL A 494 -15.97 25.37 -4.48
N ASN A 495 -16.10 25.17 -3.18
CA ASN A 495 -16.98 24.12 -2.63
C ASN A 495 -17.82 24.62 -1.44
N VAL A 496 -19.00 24.04 -1.26
CA VAL A 496 -19.81 24.18 -0.05
C VAL A 496 -20.46 22.85 0.33
N ARG A 497 -20.41 22.54 1.63
CA ARG A 497 -21.16 21.48 2.30
C ARG A 497 -22.08 22.10 3.34
N TYR A 498 -23.39 22.07 3.07
CA TYR A 498 -24.42 22.64 3.93
C TYR A 498 -25.33 21.54 4.49
N THR A 499 -25.24 21.32 5.79
CA THR A 499 -25.99 20.31 6.57
C THR A 499 -27.00 20.98 7.50
N GLU A 500 -27.98 20.23 7.99
CA GLU A 500 -28.91 20.71 9.03
C GLU A 500 -28.14 21.26 10.24
N LYS A 501 -27.15 20.50 10.71
CA LYS A 501 -26.33 20.80 11.89
C LYS A 501 -25.27 21.86 11.53
N PRO A 502 -25.34 23.11 12.06
CA PRO A 502 -24.39 24.17 11.69
C PRO A 502 -22.94 23.80 11.93
N GLY A 503 -22.66 23.04 13.01
CA GLY A 503 -21.35 22.50 13.35
C GLY A 503 -20.79 21.44 12.39
N GLN A 504 -21.45 21.15 11.26
CA GLN A 504 -21.01 20.23 10.21
C GLN A 504 -20.97 20.90 8.82
N ARG A 505 -21.05 22.24 8.78
CA ARG A 505 -21.00 23.02 7.54
C ARG A 505 -19.56 23.39 7.19
N GLU A 506 -19.20 23.25 5.92
CA GLU A 506 -17.87 23.57 5.39
C GLU A 506 -17.98 24.39 4.11
N PHE A 507 -17.00 25.25 3.84
CA PHE A 507 -16.79 25.83 2.51
C PHE A 507 -15.31 25.82 2.17
N THR A 508 -15.00 25.75 0.88
CA THR A 508 -13.61 25.84 0.38
C THR A 508 -13.48 26.99 -0.59
N ALA A 509 -12.43 27.79 -0.40
CA ALA A 509 -12.02 28.84 -1.31
C ALA A 509 -10.67 28.49 -1.96
N LEU A 510 -10.55 28.71 -3.27
CA LEU A 510 -9.29 28.67 -3.99
C LEU A 510 -8.69 30.08 -4.01
N ILE A 511 -7.55 30.24 -3.35
CA ILE A 511 -6.78 31.48 -3.35
C ILE A 511 -5.79 31.40 -4.51
N THR A 512 -5.81 32.39 -5.40
CA THR A 512 -4.74 32.63 -6.38
C THR A 512 -3.98 33.88 -5.95
N ALA A 513 -2.68 33.72 -5.71
CA ALA A 513 -1.81 34.80 -5.28
C ALA A 513 -0.48 34.77 -6.02
N SER A 514 0.20 35.92 -6.04
CA SER A 514 1.60 36.02 -6.42
C SER A 514 2.41 36.70 -5.34
N ALA A 515 3.60 36.17 -5.05
CA ALA A 515 4.53 36.68 -4.05
C ALA A 515 5.93 36.13 -4.31
N ARG A 516 6.93 36.73 -3.68
CA ARG A 516 8.28 36.14 -3.58
C ARG A 516 8.39 35.53 -2.19
N ASP A 517 8.30 34.20 -2.08
CA ASP A 517 8.38 33.49 -0.81
C ASP A 517 9.77 32.87 -0.58
N TYR A 518 10.49 33.34 0.44
CA TYR A 518 11.87 32.92 0.69
C TYR A 518 12.21 32.83 2.18
N TYR A 519 13.37 32.27 2.49
CA TYR A 519 13.85 32.09 3.85
C TYR A 519 15.23 32.70 4.01
N VAL A 520 15.44 33.33 5.17
CA VAL A 520 16.76 33.82 5.59
C VAL A 520 17.15 33.21 6.93
N ASP A 521 18.45 33.20 7.21
CA ASP A 521 18.98 32.89 8.53
C ASP A 521 18.69 34.06 9.48
N ASP A 522 18.11 33.78 10.65
CA ASP A 522 17.60 34.81 11.57
C ASP A 522 18.68 35.55 12.37
N ARG A 523 19.93 35.04 12.36
CA ARG A 523 21.10 35.63 13.02
C ARG A 523 21.88 36.56 12.08
N THR A 524 21.91 36.22 10.80
CA THR A 524 22.77 36.86 9.79
C THR A 524 22.00 37.60 8.69
N GLY A 525 20.70 37.34 8.54
CA GLY A 525 19.88 37.85 7.43
C GLY A 525 20.25 37.24 6.06
N LYS A 526 21.15 36.26 6.00
CA LYS A 526 21.60 35.63 4.76
C LYS A 526 20.45 34.83 4.14
N PHE A 527 20.21 35.02 2.84
CA PHE A 527 19.33 34.15 2.05
C PHE A 527 19.76 32.68 2.19
N LEU A 528 18.79 31.82 2.52
CA LEU A 528 18.97 30.37 2.63
C LEU A 528 18.38 29.67 1.41
N ARG A 529 17.12 29.95 1.07
CA ARG A 529 16.40 29.32 -0.05
C ARG A 529 15.10 30.06 -0.39
N GLY A 530 14.42 29.58 -1.43
CA GLY A 530 13.09 30.04 -1.86
C GLY A 530 13.17 30.91 -3.10
N ASP A 531 12.13 31.70 -3.34
CA ASP A 531 11.94 32.40 -4.61
C ASP A 531 12.93 33.55 -4.81
N GLU A 532 13.67 33.51 -5.91
CA GLU A 532 14.52 34.64 -6.32
C GLU A 532 13.69 35.83 -6.83
N ALA A 533 12.51 35.57 -7.40
CA ALA A 533 11.59 36.57 -7.94
C ALA A 533 10.13 36.15 -7.69
N PRO A 534 9.14 37.07 -7.72
CA PRO A 534 7.75 36.74 -7.44
C PRO A 534 7.18 35.65 -8.37
N SER A 535 6.65 34.58 -7.78
CA SER A 535 5.94 33.50 -8.46
C SER A 535 4.44 33.55 -8.17
N ARG A 536 3.67 32.80 -8.95
CA ARG A 536 2.20 32.68 -8.85
C ARG A 536 1.84 31.28 -8.38
N PHE A 537 1.05 31.18 -7.31
CA PHE A 537 0.66 29.92 -6.70
C PHE A 537 -0.84 29.86 -6.40
N GLN A 538 -1.32 28.66 -6.09
CA GLN A 538 -2.73 28.38 -5.81
C GLN A 538 -2.89 27.38 -4.67
N GLU A 539 -3.80 27.68 -3.75
CA GLU A 539 -4.11 26.87 -2.57
C GLU A 539 -5.61 26.80 -2.32
N PHE A 540 -6.10 25.62 -1.94
CA PHE A 540 -7.47 25.42 -1.49
C PHE A 540 -7.53 25.53 0.03
N TRP A 541 -8.29 26.50 0.53
CA TRP A 541 -8.45 26.81 1.94
C TRP A 541 -9.86 26.39 2.37
N THR A 542 -9.95 25.32 3.14
CA THR A 542 -11.23 24.77 3.63
C THR A 542 -11.51 25.23 5.04
N PHE A 543 -12.65 25.86 5.23
CA PHE A 543 -13.14 26.39 6.50
C PHE A 543 -14.30 25.53 7.02
N HIS A 544 -14.29 25.28 8.32
CA HIS A 544 -15.33 24.54 9.03
C HIS A 544 -16.05 25.47 10.00
N ARG A 545 -17.38 25.37 10.08
CA ARG A 545 -18.19 26.17 11.01
C ARG A 545 -18.23 25.49 12.37
N LEU A 546 -17.73 26.18 13.39
CA LEU A 546 -17.72 25.73 14.79
C LEU A 546 -18.44 26.76 15.67
N VAL A 547 -19.52 26.32 16.32
CA VAL A 547 -20.50 27.22 16.97
C VAL A 547 -20.98 28.25 15.92
N ASP A 548 -20.69 29.54 16.12
CA ASP A 548 -21.11 30.62 15.22
C ASP A 548 -19.97 31.23 14.38
N ARG A 549 -18.78 30.60 14.37
CA ARG A 549 -17.61 31.09 13.64
C ARG A 549 -17.13 30.10 12.60
N TRP A 550 -16.58 30.64 11.52
CA TRP A 550 -15.82 29.89 10.54
C TRP A 550 -14.35 29.85 10.96
N LEU A 551 -13.77 28.66 10.99
CA LEU A 551 -12.37 28.42 11.35
C LEU A 551 -11.68 27.68 10.20
N LEU A 552 -10.45 28.09 9.87
CA LEU A 552 -9.63 27.41 8.88
C LEU A 552 -9.29 25.99 9.37
N ARG A 553 -9.71 24.98 8.61
CA ARG A 553 -9.54 23.56 8.93
C ARG A 553 -8.36 22.95 8.17
N GLU A 554 -8.20 23.28 6.90
CA GLU A 554 -7.24 22.60 6.01
C GLU A 554 -6.77 23.53 4.88
N ILE A 555 -5.51 23.36 4.48
CA ILE A 555 -4.88 24.02 3.34
C ILE A 555 -4.33 22.91 2.43
N GLU A 556 -4.84 22.78 1.22
CA GLU A 556 -4.35 21.84 0.20
C GLU A 556 -3.67 22.59 -0.95
N GLN A 557 -2.52 22.10 -1.41
CA GLN A 557 -1.89 22.66 -2.60
C GLN A 557 -2.63 22.24 -3.88
N ALA A 558 -2.69 23.14 -4.86
CA ALA A 558 -3.53 22.96 -6.03
C ALA A 558 -3.22 21.71 -6.88
N GLY A 559 -1.99 21.20 -6.84
CA GLY A 559 -1.63 19.92 -7.49
C GLY A 559 -2.29 18.70 -6.86
N GLU A 560 -2.57 18.71 -5.56
CA GLU A 560 -2.97 17.50 -4.82
C GLU A 560 -4.49 17.45 -4.53
N SER A 561 -5.20 18.55 -4.76
CA SER A 561 -6.63 18.64 -4.46
C SER A 561 -7.54 18.16 -5.59
N ASP A 562 -8.64 17.50 -5.23
CA ASP A 562 -9.76 17.10 -6.09
C ASP A 562 -11.00 18.00 -5.91
N ILE A 563 -10.95 19.03 -5.07
CA ILE A 563 -12.11 19.85 -4.67
C ILE A 563 -12.88 20.49 -5.84
N LEU A 564 -12.23 20.71 -6.99
CA LEU A 564 -12.90 21.18 -8.21
C LEU A 564 -13.80 20.11 -8.88
N LYS A 565 -13.56 18.81 -8.65
CA LYS A 565 -14.45 17.71 -9.06
C LYS A 565 -15.62 17.50 -8.12
N ASP A 566 -15.42 17.73 -6.83
CA ASP A 566 -16.43 17.46 -5.81
C ASP A 566 -17.71 18.24 -6.11
N ASP A 567 -18.87 17.58 -6.04
CA ASP A 567 -20.15 18.29 -6.16
C ASP A 567 -20.43 19.05 -4.85
N ASN A 568 -21.13 20.18 -4.93
CA ASN A 568 -21.56 20.90 -3.73
C ASN A 568 -22.67 20.09 -3.06
N PHE A 569 -22.66 20.02 -1.73
CA PHE A 569 -23.61 19.22 -0.96
C PHE A 569 -24.54 20.12 -0.16
N VAL A 570 -25.85 19.91 -0.30
CA VAL A 570 -26.87 20.51 0.58
C VAL A 570 -27.86 19.43 1.01
N GLU A 571 -27.91 19.16 2.31
CA GLU A 571 -28.71 18.07 2.88
C GLU A 571 -30.23 18.23 2.65
N MET A 572 -30.70 19.48 2.57
CA MET A 572 -32.13 19.82 2.50
C MET A 572 -32.67 20.07 1.09
N LEU A 573 -31.85 19.94 0.04
CA LEU A 573 -32.25 20.25 -1.34
C LEU A 573 -32.23 19.01 -2.21
N THR A 574 -33.28 18.85 -3.03
CA THR A 574 -33.32 17.81 -4.05
C THR A 574 -32.44 18.18 -5.25
N ASP A 575 -32.04 17.17 -6.01
CA ASP A 575 -31.23 17.32 -7.22
C ASP A 575 -31.93 18.18 -8.29
N ASP A 576 -33.27 18.16 -8.35
CA ASP A 576 -34.08 19.07 -9.18
C ASP A 576 -34.04 20.53 -8.71
N THR A 577 -34.09 20.76 -7.39
CA THR A 577 -33.96 22.11 -6.83
C THR A 577 -32.57 22.66 -7.07
N LEU A 578 -31.53 21.84 -6.90
CA LEU A 578 -30.15 22.18 -7.22
C LEU A 578 -29.98 22.50 -8.71
N ARG A 579 -30.53 21.69 -9.63
CA ARG A 579 -30.57 22.01 -11.08
C ARG A 579 -31.20 23.37 -11.35
N GLY A 580 -32.33 23.69 -10.72
CA GLY A 580 -33.00 24.98 -10.83
C GLY A 580 -32.13 26.16 -10.37
N ILE A 581 -31.41 26.01 -9.25
CA ILE A 581 -30.50 27.04 -8.72
C ILE A 581 -29.29 27.26 -9.66
N TYR A 582 -28.73 26.19 -10.23
CA TYR A 582 -27.57 26.29 -11.11
C TYR A 582 -27.93 26.89 -12.49
N GLY A 583 -29.09 26.56 -13.05
CA GLY A 583 -29.53 27.02 -14.38
C GLY A 583 -28.59 26.55 -15.50
N GLU A 584 -28.38 27.39 -16.52
CA GLU A 584 -27.53 27.07 -17.69
C GLU A 584 -26.00 26.97 -17.40
N VAL A 585 -25.56 27.03 -16.13
CA VAL A 585 -24.13 26.89 -15.80
C VAL A 585 -23.70 25.47 -16.15
N THR A 586 -22.87 25.36 -17.19
CA THR A 586 -22.54 24.09 -17.87
C THR A 586 -22.19 22.94 -16.92
N GLU A 587 -22.69 21.74 -17.23
CA GLU A 587 -22.40 20.48 -16.49
C GLU A 587 -20.92 20.02 -16.51
N LYS A 588 -19.98 20.88 -16.89
CA LYS A 588 -18.54 20.60 -16.84
C LYS A 588 -18.11 20.40 -15.38
N LYS A 589 -17.95 19.14 -14.97
CA LYS A 589 -17.19 18.79 -13.77
C LYS A 589 -15.79 19.40 -13.88
N GLY A 590 -15.28 19.96 -12.78
CA GLY A 590 -13.92 20.48 -12.75
C GLY A 590 -12.87 19.39 -12.92
N GLU A 591 -11.62 19.81 -13.12
CA GLU A 591 -10.48 18.90 -13.17
C GLU A 591 -9.86 18.77 -11.77
N ALA A 592 -9.46 17.56 -11.39
CA ALA A 592 -8.66 17.35 -10.18
C ALA A 592 -7.19 17.58 -10.50
N GLY A 593 -6.40 17.80 -9.45
CA GLY A 593 -4.98 17.99 -9.57
C GLY A 593 -4.31 16.78 -10.25
N PRO A 594 -3.32 16.99 -11.14
CA PRO A 594 -2.74 15.92 -11.97
C PRO A 594 -1.97 14.85 -11.20
N TRP A 595 -1.89 14.97 -9.88
CA TRP A 595 -1.16 14.14 -8.93
C TRP A 595 -2.02 13.05 -8.29
N LEU A 596 -3.33 13.06 -8.57
CA LEU A 596 -4.27 12.09 -8.03
C LEU A 596 -4.42 10.88 -8.95
N GLU A 597 -4.31 9.67 -8.38
CA GLU A 597 -4.57 8.43 -9.10
C GLU A 597 -6.08 8.27 -9.32
N LYS A 598 -6.51 8.08 -10.58
CA LYS A 598 -7.94 8.02 -10.96
C LYS A 598 -8.78 6.95 -10.25
N GLU A 599 -8.16 5.92 -9.68
CA GLU A 599 -8.87 4.91 -8.88
C GLU A 599 -9.05 5.34 -7.41
N ALA A 600 -8.17 6.20 -6.87
CA ALA A 600 -8.34 6.82 -5.56
C ALA A 600 -9.58 7.72 -5.53
N GLU A 601 -9.75 8.58 -6.55
CA GLU A 601 -10.89 9.48 -6.69
C GLU A 601 -12.24 8.73 -6.60
N LYS A 602 -12.41 7.64 -7.37
CA LYS A 602 -13.65 6.85 -7.37
C LYS A 602 -13.90 6.19 -6.01
N LYS A 603 -12.85 5.80 -5.30
CA LYS A 603 -12.95 5.11 -4.01
C LYS A 603 -13.29 6.08 -2.89
N ALA A 604 -12.72 7.28 -2.89
CA ALA A 604 -13.07 8.36 -1.97
C ALA A 604 -14.58 8.63 -1.98
N THR A 605 -15.20 8.78 -3.16
CA THR A 605 -16.66 8.98 -3.29
C THR A 605 -17.49 7.84 -2.67
N ARG A 606 -17.00 6.58 -2.73
CA ARG A 606 -17.67 5.43 -2.09
C ARG A 606 -17.52 5.46 -0.57
N ILE A 607 -16.32 5.78 -0.08
CA ILE A 607 -16.01 5.90 1.35
C ILE A 607 -16.91 6.95 2.01
N GLU A 608 -17.06 8.12 1.40
CA GLU A 608 -17.87 9.20 1.98
C GLU A 608 -19.34 8.82 2.16
N ARG A 609 -19.94 8.12 1.19
CA ARG A 609 -21.31 7.62 1.30
C ARG A 609 -21.49 6.66 2.46
N MET A 610 -20.51 5.79 2.68
CA MET A 610 -20.52 4.82 3.78
C MET A 610 -20.37 5.53 5.14
N LEU A 611 -19.41 6.47 5.26
CA LEU A 611 -19.18 7.23 6.49
C LEU A 611 -20.38 8.12 6.87
N ASN A 612 -21.09 8.71 5.90
CA ASN A 612 -22.32 9.48 6.17
C ASN A 612 -23.42 8.65 6.88
N PHE A 613 -23.42 7.33 6.69
CA PHE A 613 -24.31 6.41 7.40
C PHE A 613 -23.70 5.96 8.74
N LEU A 614 -22.46 5.47 8.73
CA LEU A 614 -21.78 4.94 9.92
C LEU A 614 -21.68 5.98 11.06
N VAL A 615 -21.48 7.27 10.73
CA VAL A 615 -21.40 8.36 11.72
C VAL A 615 -22.71 8.60 12.49
N GLN A 616 -23.84 8.08 12.01
CA GLN A 616 -25.14 8.19 12.71
C GLN A 616 -25.25 7.21 13.88
N THR A 617 -24.61 6.03 13.77
CA THR A 617 -24.64 4.97 14.79
C THR A 617 -23.39 4.97 15.67
N ASP A 618 -22.24 5.37 15.12
CA ASP A 618 -20.99 5.53 15.86
C ASP A 618 -20.20 6.76 15.38
N LYS A 619 -20.06 7.75 16.27
CA LYS A 619 -19.36 9.01 15.99
C LYS A 619 -17.87 8.84 15.71
N LEU A 620 -17.29 7.68 16.03
CA LEU A 620 -15.90 7.36 15.72
C LEU A 620 -15.66 7.34 14.19
N TRP A 621 -16.68 6.97 13.40
CA TRP A 621 -16.67 7.01 11.93
C TRP A 621 -16.83 8.41 11.31
N ASN A 622 -16.58 9.48 12.07
CA ASN A 622 -16.56 10.83 11.50
C ASN A 622 -15.31 11.01 10.62
N ARG A 623 -15.51 11.11 9.30
CA ARG A 623 -14.47 11.35 8.27
C ARG A 623 -13.43 12.39 8.69
N ASN A 624 -13.88 13.53 9.21
CA ASN A 624 -13.00 14.65 9.54
C ASN A 624 -12.18 14.33 10.78
N HIS A 625 -12.77 13.75 11.82
CA HIS A 625 -12.04 13.29 13.00
C HIS A 625 -11.03 12.17 12.65
N MET A 626 -11.38 11.24 11.74
CA MET A 626 -10.49 10.16 11.28
C MET A 626 -9.26 10.71 10.54
N LEU A 627 -9.47 11.64 9.59
CA LEU A 627 -8.38 12.29 8.86
C LEU A 627 -7.53 13.17 9.77
N GLU A 628 -8.14 13.90 10.71
CA GLU A 628 -7.40 14.76 11.62
C GLU A 628 -6.55 13.94 12.60
N ARG A 629 -7.13 12.86 13.14
CA ARG A 629 -6.38 11.88 13.92
C ARG A 629 -5.18 11.33 13.16
N ALA A 630 -5.33 11.06 11.86
CA ALA A 630 -4.21 10.59 11.04
C ALA A 630 -3.09 11.64 10.90
N ARG A 631 -3.43 12.93 10.65
CA ARG A 631 -2.45 14.03 10.60
C ARG A 631 -1.74 14.22 11.94
N GLN A 632 -2.50 14.27 13.04
CA GLN A 632 -1.99 14.43 14.40
C GLN A 632 -0.97 13.33 14.76
N VAL A 633 -1.31 12.06 14.52
CA VAL A 633 -0.47 10.92 14.89
C VAL A 633 0.75 10.81 13.97
N PHE A 634 0.61 11.13 12.67
CA PHE A 634 1.73 11.26 11.74
C PHE A 634 2.78 12.25 12.25
N LEU A 635 2.36 13.49 12.53
CA LEU A 635 3.27 14.54 13.02
C LEU A 635 3.89 14.15 14.37
N SER A 636 3.11 13.61 15.30
CA SER A 636 3.58 13.21 16.62
C SER A 636 4.65 12.11 16.57
N VAL A 637 4.50 11.12 15.69
CA VAL A 637 5.50 10.06 15.48
C VAL A 637 6.80 10.62 14.90
N TYR A 638 6.73 11.51 13.90
CA TYR A 638 7.90 12.11 13.29
C TYR A 638 8.62 13.10 14.23
N LEU A 639 7.89 13.90 15.01
CA LEU A 639 8.46 14.78 16.03
C LEU A 639 9.10 13.98 17.18
N ALA A 640 8.52 12.84 17.57
CA ALA A 640 9.15 11.92 18.52
C ALA A 640 10.50 11.39 17.96
N ARG A 641 10.54 10.97 16.69
CA ARG A 641 11.77 10.56 15.99
C ARG A 641 12.85 11.66 16.01
N GLU A 642 12.49 12.90 15.69
CA GLU A 642 13.40 14.06 15.65
C GLU A 642 13.90 14.48 17.03
N SER A 643 13.02 14.45 18.05
CA SER A 643 13.39 14.78 19.43
C SER A 643 14.47 13.83 19.96
N GLY A 644 14.46 12.58 19.50
CA GLY A 644 15.30 11.52 20.03
C GLY A 644 14.97 11.14 21.48
N ASP A 645 13.86 11.61 22.06
CA ASP A 645 13.46 11.36 23.43
C ASP A 645 12.29 10.37 23.52
N LEU A 646 12.46 9.35 24.36
CA LEU A 646 11.47 8.29 24.58
C LEU A 646 10.22 8.76 25.32
N SER A 647 10.29 9.91 26.02
CA SER A 647 9.14 10.52 26.69
C SER A 647 8.15 11.14 25.70
N HIS A 648 8.63 11.59 24.53
CA HIS A 648 7.83 12.20 23.47
C HIS A 648 7.13 11.17 22.55
N VAL A 649 7.31 9.86 22.78
CA VAL A 649 6.62 8.83 22.01
C VAL A 649 5.11 8.83 22.35
N PRO A 650 4.20 9.00 21.37
CA PRO A 650 2.76 9.20 21.61
C PRO A 650 2.04 7.88 21.95
N VAL A 651 2.37 7.26 23.08
CA VAL A 651 1.85 5.95 23.53
C VAL A 651 0.33 5.85 23.58
N ALA A 652 -0.38 6.95 23.84
CA ALA A 652 -1.84 6.97 23.85
C ALA A 652 -2.43 6.70 22.45
N ASP A 653 -1.70 7.04 21.39
CA ASP A 653 -2.18 7.10 20.01
C ASP A 653 -1.71 5.94 19.14
N LEU A 654 -0.86 5.07 19.69
CA LEU A 654 -0.22 3.95 19.01
C LEU A 654 -0.69 2.63 19.61
N PHE A 655 -0.76 1.58 18.80
CA PHE A 655 -0.81 0.21 19.35
C PHE A 655 0.48 -0.07 20.16
N PRO A 656 0.41 -0.85 21.27
CA PRO A 656 1.57 -1.07 22.14
C PRO A 656 2.82 -1.60 21.41
N ALA A 657 2.62 -2.47 20.40
CA ALA A 657 3.71 -2.98 19.58
C ALA A 657 4.39 -1.90 18.72
N ILE A 658 3.63 -0.92 18.22
CA ILE A 658 4.14 0.21 17.42
C ILE A 658 4.86 1.22 18.33
N ALA A 659 4.32 1.49 19.52
CA ALA A 659 5.01 2.33 20.51
C ALA A 659 6.36 1.75 20.95
N GLU A 660 6.44 0.44 21.22
CA GLU A 660 7.71 -0.21 21.55
C GLU A 660 8.67 -0.32 20.36
N SER A 661 8.15 -0.50 19.13
CA SER A 661 8.98 -0.45 17.91
C SER A 661 9.61 0.94 17.73
N LEU A 662 8.83 2.01 17.88
CA LEU A 662 9.31 3.39 17.81
C LEU A 662 10.32 3.71 18.93
N ARG A 663 10.06 3.26 20.17
CA ARG A 663 11.03 3.37 21.27
C ARG A 663 12.32 2.61 20.98
N ALA A 664 12.24 1.43 20.38
CA ALA A 664 13.42 0.65 20.00
C ALA A 664 14.23 1.34 18.90
N GLN A 665 13.57 1.93 17.90
CA GLN A 665 14.20 2.74 16.84
C GLN A 665 14.94 3.95 17.44
N ILE A 666 14.28 4.72 18.33
CA ILE A 666 14.90 5.88 18.99
C ILE A 666 16.08 5.47 19.87
N ARG A 667 15.94 4.43 20.72
CA ARG A 667 17.06 3.87 21.52
C ARG A 667 18.22 3.42 20.65
N GLN A 668 17.95 2.82 19.49
CA GLN A 668 18.97 2.37 18.56
C GLN A 668 19.73 3.57 17.96
N TRP A 669 19.04 4.64 17.55
CA TRP A 669 19.70 5.84 17.06
C TRP A 669 20.53 6.53 18.15
N GLN A 670 19.98 6.71 19.36
CA GLN A 670 20.72 7.20 20.54
C GLN A 670 22.01 6.40 20.77
N GLY A 671 21.92 5.06 20.80
CA GLY A 671 23.07 4.17 20.99
C GLY A 671 24.11 4.19 19.86
N GLN A 672 23.74 4.67 18.67
CA GLN A 672 24.64 4.87 17.53
C GLN A 672 25.17 6.32 17.44
N GLY A 673 24.77 7.20 18.37
CA GLY A 673 25.04 8.64 18.34
C GLY A 673 24.35 9.36 17.19
N LEU A 674 23.29 8.76 16.62
CA LEU A 674 22.55 9.30 15.48
C LEU A 674 21.37 10.17 15.96
N LYS A 675 21.13 11.26 15.25
CA LYS A 675 19.92 12.09 15.38
C LYS A 675 19.35 12.32 13.98
N VAL A 676 18.03 12.21 13.83
CA VAL A 676 17.33 12.61 12.61
C VAL A 676 16.75 14.01 12.80
N GLU A 677 16.72 14.78 11.72
CA GLU A 677 16.09 16.09 11.62
C GLU A 677 15.21 16.07 10.35
N TYR A 678 14.00 16.61 10.46
CA TYR A 678 13.05 16.70 9.36
C TYR A 678 12.72 18.16 9.09
N ARG A 679 13.53 18.83 8.26
CA ARG A 679 13.19 20.19 7.85
C ARG A 679 11.90 20.15 7.05
N ASN A 680 10.97 20.99 7.46
CA ASN A 680 9.71 21.24 6.74
C ASN A 680 8.82 20.02 6.61
N LEU A 681 8.77 19.20 7.65
CA LEU A 681 7.76 18.16 7.70
C LEU A 681 6.37 18.80 7.57
N CYS A 682 5.68 18.52 6.47
CA CYS A 682 4.35 19.01 6.21
C CYS A 682 3.50 17.92 5.57
N VAL A 683 2.29 17.73 6.09
CA VAL A 683 1.25 16.97 5.40
C VAL A 683 0.63 17.88 4.35
N ARG A 684 0.75 17.50 3.08
CA ARG A 684 0.15 18.22 1.94
C ARG A 684 -1.29 17.75 1.67
N LYS A 685 -1.55 16.46 1.88
CA LYS A 685 -2.88 15.86 1.84
C LYS A 685 -2.98 14.62 2.72
N ALA A 686 -4.14 14.39 3.32
CA ALA A 686 -4.51 13.13 3.94
C ALA A 686 -5.85 12.68 3.36
N GLU A 687 -5.92 11.47 2.80
CA GLU A 687 -7.13 10.94 2.18
C GLU A 687 -7.42 9.50 2.64
N LEU A 688 -8.70 9.19 2.87
CA LEU A 688 -9.13 7.83 3.21
C LEU A 688 -9.11 6.96 1.95
N ILE A 689 -8.31 5.89 1.99
CA ILE A 689 -8.20 4.93 0.87
C ILE A 689 -8.81 3.57 1.19
N LEU A 690 -9.18 3.30 2.44
CA LEU A 690 -9.87 2.07 2.85
C LEU A 690 -10.62 2.34 4.15
N VAL A 691 -11.85 1.85 4.25
CA VAL A 691 -12.65 1.85 5.48
C VAL A 691 -13.35 0.50 5.62
N ARG A 692 -13.31 -0.08 6.82
CA ARG A 692 -13.88 -1.40 7.12
C ARG A 692 -14.57 -1.38 8.47
N ASN A 693 -15.90 -1.34 8.45
CA ASN A 693 -16.77 -1.50 9.61
C ASN A 693 -17.12 -2.97 9.79
N PHE A 694 -16.79 -3.54 10.94
CA PHE A 694 -17.03 -4.95 11.26
C PHE A 694 -18.05 -5.07 12.38
N ALA A 695 -18.77 -6.19 12.41
CA ALA A 695 -19.77 -6.42 13.47
C ALA A 695 -19.13 -6.63 14.86
N ASP A 696 -17.83 -6.90 14.89
CA ASP A 696 -16.99 -6.77 16.07
C ASP A 696 -16.21 -5.45 15.95
N ARG A 697 -16.70 -4.40 16.62
CA ARG A 697 -16.13 -3.05 16.55
C ARG A 697 -14.65 -2.99 16.92
N ALA A 698 -14.12 -3.94 17.71
CA ALA A 698 -12.69 -4.01 18.02
C ALA A 698 -11.81 -4.37 16.81
N LYS A 699 -12.41 -4.68 15.66
CA LYS A 699 -11.74 -4.89 14.37
C LYS A 699 -11.95 -3.76 13.37
N ASP A 700 -12.75 -2.75 13.71
CA ASP A 700 -12.96 -1.58 12.87
C ASP A 700 -11.60 -1.00 12.46
N GLU A 701 -11.37 -0.87 11.15
CA GLU A 701 -10.10 -0.34 10.61
C GLU A 701 -10.32 0.68 9.49
N PHE A 702 -9.43 1.66 9.39
CA PHE A 702 -9.32 2.54 8.23
C PHE A 702 -7.86 2.79 7.84
N THR A 703 -7.60 2.99 6.55
CA THR A 703 -6.28 3.34 6.04
C THR A 703 -6.32 4.70 5.35
N VAL A 704 -5.37 5.57 5.70
CA VAL A 704 -5.16 6.89 5.10
C VAL A 704 -3.90 6.86 4.24
N ARG A 705 -3.97 7.39 3.01
CA ARG A 705 -2.78 7.83 2.28
C ARG A 705 -2.44 9.23 2.75
N ILE A 706 -1.24 9.39 3.31
CA ILE A 706 -0.69 10.67 3.73
C ILE A 706 0.37 11.06 2.70
N SER A 707 0.07 12.10 1.93
CA SER A 707 1.01 12.74 1.02
C SER A 707 1.68 13.88 1.78
N ALA A 708 3.00 13.76 1.99
CA ALA A 708 3.78 14.69 2.79
C ALA A 708 5.02 15.16 2.02
N HIS A 709 5.75 16.11 2.60
CA HIS A 709 7.10 16.45 2.20
C HIS A 709 7.97 16.71 3.43
N ALA A 710 9.28 16.48 3.28
CA ALA A 710 10.32 16.89 4.23
C ALA A 710 11.69 16.85 3.53
N GLN A 711 12.68 17.58 4.08
CA GLN A 711 14.09 17.29 3.84
C GLN A 711 14.62 16.56 5.08
N ARG A 712 15.04 15.29 4.93
CA ARG A 712 15.61 14.49 6.01
C ARG A 712 17.12 14.68 6.09
N ILE A 713 17.60 15.06 7.27
CA ILE A 713 19.02 15.15 7.63
C ILE A 713 19.29 14.16 8.76
N ILE A 714 20.42 13.47 8.70
CA ILE A 714 20.87 12.48 9.69
C ILE A 714 22.25 12.91 10.18
N HIS A 715 22.31 13.30 11.44
CA HIS A 715 23.51 13.69 12.16
C HIS A 715 24.12 12.49 12.89
N LYS A 716 25.43 12.55 13.14
CA LYS A 716 26.16 11.67 14.05
C LYS A 716 27.07 12.53 14.94
N GLY A 717 26.64 12.80 16.17
CA GLY A 717 27.17 13.96 16.91
C GLY A 717 26.91 15.24 16.12
N ASP A 718 27.91 16.13 16.04
CA ASP A 718 27.82 17.40 15.31
C ASP A 718 28.07 17.28 13.79
N GLN A 719 28.29 16.07 13.26
CA GLN A 719 28.57 15.84 11.84
C GLN A 719 27.34 15.32 11.08
N ILE A 720 27.05 15.92 9.92
CA ILE A 720 26.05 15.40 8.98
C ILE A 720 26.59 14.11 8.35
N ARG A 721 25.89 12.99 8.59
CA ARG A 721 26.20 11.68 8.02
C ARG A 721 25.51 11.46 6.68
N SER A 722 24.30 11.98 6.53
CA SER A 722 23.49 11.86 5.32
C SER A 722 22.45 12.97 5.32
N GLU A 723 22.27 13.59 4.16
CA GLU A 723 21.33 14.67 3.94
C GLU A 723 20.63 14.43 2.60
N GLN A 724 19.30 14.65 2.56
CA GLN A 724 18.61 14.81 1.29
C GLN A 724 18.90 16.20 0.74
N GLU A 725 19.39 16.30 -0.50
CA GLU A 725 19.80 17.57 -1.11
C GLU A 725 18.64 18.58 -1.22
N TYR A 726 17.39 18.12 -1.26
CA TYR A 726 16.18 18.94 -1.39
C TYR A 726 15.02 18.40 -0.53
N VAL A 727 14.03 19.26 -0.25
CA VAL A 727 12.73 18.82 0.27
C VAL A 727 12.12 17.85 -0.72
N THR A 728 11.90 16.62 -0.28
CA THR A 728 11.43 15.53 -1.13
C THR A 728 9.97 15.21 -0.80
N PRO A 729 9.06 15.17 -1.78
CA PRO A 729 7.71 14.66 -1.58
C PRO A 729 7.75 13.15 -1.33
N PHE A 730 6.90 12.67 -0.42
CA PHE A 730 6.73 11.23 -0.18
C PHE A 730 5.28 10.89 0.17
N GLU A 731 4.92 9.61 0.00
CA GLU A 731 3.62 9.05 0.38
C GLU A 731 3.82 7.94 1.40
N GLU A 732 2.98 7.91 2.43
CA GLU A 732 2.88 6.78 3.36
C GLU A 732 1.43 6.38 3.56
N TYR A 733 1.20 5.14 4.00
CA TYR A 733 -0.13 4.56 4.11
C TYR A 733 -0.34 4.07 5.54
N TRP A 734 -1.14 4.79 6.32
CA TRP A 734 -1.28 4.63 7.76
C TRP A 734 -2.60 3.94 8.09
N THR A 735 -2.55 2.74 8.68
CA THR A 735 -3.74 1.98 9.08
C THR A 735 -4.00 2.16 10.58
N PHE A 736 -5.22 2.58 10.91
CA PHE A 736 -5.71 2.78 12.26
C PHE A 736 -6.78 1.75 12.57
N ASP A 737 -6.67 1.11 13.73
CA ASP A 737 -7.69 0.21 14.29
C ASP A 737 -8.31 0.84 15.53
N ARG A 738 -9.52 0.40 15.87
CA ARG A 738 -10.18 0.75 17.13
C ARG A 738 -9.54 0.00 18.29
N LEU A 739 -8.99 0.73 19.26
CA LEU A 739 -8.50 0.21 20.53
C LEU A 739 -8.87 1.17 21.66
N GLU A 740 -9.50 0.66 22.71
CA GLU A 740 -9.96 1.46 23.86
C GLU A 740 -10.94 2.60 23.45
N GLU A 741 -11.87 2.30 22.54
CA GLU A 741 -12.83 3.26 21.97
C GLU A 741 -12.19 4.47 21.26
N GLN A 742 -10.93 4.32 20.82
CA GLN A 742 -10.20 5.33 20.06
C GLN A 742 -9.53 4.73 18.83
N TRP A 743 -9.32 5.58 17.82
CA TRP A 743 -8.46 5.26 16.70
C TRP A 743 -6.99 5.35 17.10
N LYS A 744 -6.26 4.23 16.97
CA LYS A 744 -4.82 4.14 17.25
C LYS A 744 -4.08 3.53 16.07
N LEU A 745 -2.86 4.01 15.82
CA LEU A 745 -2.03 3.53 14.71
C LEU A 745 -1.58 2.09 14.95
N LYS A 746 -1.96 1.20 14.02
CA LYS A 746 -1.62 -0.23 14.03
C LYS A 746 -0.43 -0.55 13.14
N GLU A 747 -0.32 0.09 11.98
CA GLU A 747 0.77 -0.13 11.03
C GLU A 747 0.97 1.07 10.09
N VAL A 748 2.20 1.20 9.58
CA VAL A 748 2.54 2.08 8.46
C VAL A 748 3.04 1.18 7.32
N LEU A 749 2.35 1.25 6.19
CA LEU A 749 2.60 0.44 5.01
C LEU A 749 3.48 1.20 3.99
N PRO A 750 4.53 0.58 3.44
CA PRO A 750 5.31 1.18 2.36
C PRO A 750 4.47 1.35 1.09
N PRO A 751 4.80 2.30 0.19
CA PRO A 751 3.98 2.63 -0.97
C PRO A 751 3.54 1.43 -1.84
N ALA A 752 4.40 0.43 -2.02
CA ALA A 752 4.07 -0.77 -2.79
C ALA A 752 2.99 -1.68 -2.17
N LEU A 753 2.79 -1.61 -0.85
CA LEU A 753 1.70 -2.30 -0.14
C LEU A 753 0.49 -1.37 0.03
N GLY A 754 0.72 -0.08 0.29
CA GLY A 754 -0.33 0.94 0.33
C GLY A 754 -1.14 1.05 -0.96
N LYS A 755 -0.48 1.01 -2.12
CA LYS A 755 -1.17 0.98 -3.43
C LYS A 755 -1.97 -0.31 -3.67
N LYS A 756 -1.67 -1.41 -2.96
CA LYS A 756 -2.52 -2.63 -2.95
C LYS A 756 -3.75 -2.45 -2.06
N LYS A 757 -3.63 -1.79 -0.90
CA LYS A 757 -4.78 -1.38 -0.06
C LYS A 757 -5.79 -0.52 -0.83
N LEU A 758 -5.33 0.29 -1.77
CA LEU A 758 -6.22 1.06 -2.65
C LEU A 758 -7.13 0.16 -3.51
N ALA A 759 -6.69 -1.04 -3.89
CA ALA A 759 -7.50 -2.02 -4.65
C ALA A 759 -8.41 -2.91 -3.79
N GLU A 760 -8.22 -2.96 -2.45
CA GLU A 760 -9.10 -3.71 -1.54
C GLU A 760 -10.49 -3.05 -1.44
N GLU A 761 -11.57 -3.83 -1.33
CA GLU A 761 -12.92 -3.24 -1.18
C GLU A 761 -13.19 -2.74 0.25
N ASN A 762 -14.00 -1.69 0.36
CA ASN A 762 -14.49 -1.21 1.65
C ASN A 762 -15.50 -2.21 2.22
N VAL A 763 -15.48 -2.40 3.54
CA VAL A 763 -16.33 -3.39 4.22
C VAL A 763 -17.31 -2.68 5.15
N ASP A 764 -18.55 -3.17 5.20
CA ASP A 764 -19.52 -2.84 6.24
C ASP A 764 -20.37 -4.08 6.53
N GLU A 765 -20.15 -4.69 7.71
CA GLU A 765 -20.83 -5.92 8.15
C GLU A 765 -22.11 -5.70 8.96
N ASP A 766 -22.42 -4.45 9.33
CA ASP A 766 -23.59 -4.09 10.15
C ASP A 766 -24.74 -3.52 9.29
N SER A 767 -24.44 -2.95 8.12
CA SER A 767 -25.47 -2.52 7.18
C SER A 767 -26.21 -3.68 6.53
N SER A 768 -27.54 -3.55 6.43
CA SER A 768 -28.39 -4.53 5.76
C SER A 768 -28.10 -4.61 4.26
N GLN A 769 -28.46 -5.73 3.63
CA GLN A 769 -28.21 -5.97 2.20
C GLN A 769 -28.86 -4.90 1.29
N SER A 770 -29.98 -4.30 1.69
CA SER A 770 -30.63 -3.19 0.98
C SER A 770 -29.87 -1.86 1.13
N GLN A 771 -29.27 -1.59 2.29
CA GLN A 771 -28.37 -0.44 2.49
C GLN A 771 -27.08 -0.61 1.66
N LEU A 772 -26.49 -1.80 1.68
CA LEU A 772 -25.33 -2.16 0.85
C LEU A 772 -25.62 -2.01 -0.66
N GLN A 773 -26.78 -2.51 -1.13
CA GLN A 773 -27.22 -2.36 -2.52
C GLN A 773 -27.45 -0.89 -2.91
N TRP A 774 -27.87 -0.04 -1.98
CA TRP A 774 -28.00 1.41 -2.21
C TRP A 774 -26.64 2.10 -2.38
N TYR A 775 -25.63 1.76 -1.56
CA TYR A 775 -24.27 2.33 -1.69
C TYR A 775 -23.66 2.08 -3.07
N TYR A 776 -23.81 0.86 -3.60
CA TYR A 776 -23.10 0.39 -4.80
C TYR A 776 -23.87 0.53 -6.12
N ARG A 777 -25.21 0.70 -6.14
CA ARG A 777 -25.99 0.86 -7.39
C ARG A 777 -26.12 2.31 -7.91
N GLN A 778 -26.04 3.33 -7.05
CA GLN A 778 -26.40 4.71 -7.43
C GLN A 778 -25.24 5.45 -8.13
N ALA A 779 -25.20 5.41 -9.46
CA ALA A 779 -24.40 6.30 -10.29
C ALA A 779 -25.01 7.72 -10.29
N ARG A 780 -24.60 8.52 -9.28
CA ARG A 780 -25.39 9.59 -8.63
C ARG A 780 -26.67 9.05 -7.98
N GLY A 781 -26.90 9.42 -6.73
CA GLY A 781 -28.26 9.43 -6.20
C GLY A 781 -29.03 10.56 -6.88
N ARG A 782 -30.31 10.33 -7.16
CA ARG A 782 -31.28 11.38 -7.51
C ARG A 782 -31.66 12.21 -6.30
#